data_AF-A0AA49GDI0-F1
#
_entry.id   AF-A0AA49GDI0-F1
#
_cell.length_a   1.000
_cell.length_b   1.000
_cell.length_c   1.000
_cell.angle_alpha   90.00
_cell.angle_beta   90.00
_cell.angle_gamma   90.00
#
_symmetry.space_group_name_H-M   'P 1'
#
loop_
_entity.id
_entity.type
_entity.pdbx_description
1 polymer ?
#
loop_
_entity_poly.entity_id
_entity_poly.type
_entity_poly.pdbx_seq_one_letter_code
_entity_poly.pdbx_strand_id
1 'polypeptide(L)'
;MRVLLFITFIFYSFLTEAQYRFIPYQDVPLSNSSEMEFPWAGGLNGVQWGKIDLNNDGFLDLAGFDRSSGRILCFLNIDGEYEYAPEYEMFFPSEIQNFFILKDYNQDGKMDVFTAGNLGITAYENISTGGLPQWSKTLDFIRYTSLSGNDVNLQVNFNDYPFIGDLDDDGDLDILNFNFSGIESRILFYQNNSIETNGTASLNSFELVDNYWGTVEDCDCGVFAFNGQDCQDILGRVLNNKARHAGGKSISVFDFDKDGVLELVTSHEECNELYYFNNSALSNLDPNFEGFTSSYPSSNNPAQFNFYPNTMVMDLTGDASEDLIISPNIEGNIGSPVNFSSSNWLYQNVGNGYELVSKKFLQEDMIDWGAQASPAFLDYDEDRDLDLFIAYTDINSNEVLESAIAFYENVGDTQNPSFELQDSDFLNISQEGFANMFIQWQDVDVDGQKDLIIQATSGNSNQLRILFQENNEFDINSSVIIDNVFIGFGYSIHLADVIGDSHPDLLVGKSSGGLILYENIGQGRNPSFQQRSQNYLNIGDDFFRSSLRVNVMDIDNDNQQDLITSDFSGNIRVFPNLQNNTGQFDTLYSYNELIQNFDQIFFGKRNNPVFAPIFNDDYPTLILGTVSGGLRVFRNNAEYEVESGEELVFQIYPNPNENNLLFIKANQDISISIATLNGQTILSNLEYSAFGREAIDVSQLQSGLYIVSALFANGKNITRKLVIP
;
A
#
# COMPACT_ATOMS: atom_id res chain seq x y z
N MET A 1 19.34 64.57 -13.11
CA MET A 1 19.60 63.16 -12.75
C MET A 1 18.50 62.65 -11.80
N ARG A 2 17.24 62.68 -12.24
CA ARG A 2 16.05 62.34 -11.43
C ARG A 2 14.95 61.63 -12.25
N VAL A 3 15.33 60.97 -13.35
CA VAL A 3 14.39 60.26 -14.25
C VAL A 3 14.95 58.88 -14.67
N LEU A 4 15.87 58.28 -13.90
CA LEU A 4 16.52 57.02 -14.30
C LEU A 4 16.51 55.92 -13.23
N LEU A 5 15.50 55.93 -12.34
CA LEU A 5 15.39 54.97 -11.23
C LEU A 5 13.98 54.41 -11.06
N PHE A 6 13.18 54.42 -12.13
CA PHE A 6 11.78 53.91 -12.12
C PHE A 6 11.48 52.93 -13.26
N ILE A 7 12.50 52.45 -14.01
CA ILE A 7 12.34 51.50 -15.13
C ILE A 7 13.30 50.30 -14.97
N THR A 8 13.49 49.82 -13.74
CA THR A 8 14.27 48.59 -13.47
C THR A 8 13.59 47.68 -12.45
N PHE A 9 12.26 47.70 -12.43
CA PHE A 9 11.43 46.84 -11.58
C PHE A 9 10.26 46.20 -12.34
N ILE A 10 10.39 46.05 -13.65
CA ILE A 10 9.48 45.30 -14.51
C ILE A 10 10.36 44.30 -15.26
N PHE A 11 10.01 43.01 -15.22
CA PHE A 11 10.77 41.82 -15.69
C PHE A 11 11.68 41.12 -14.67
N TYR A 12 11.21 40.95 -13.44
CA TYR A 12 11.32 39.62 -12.82
C TYR A 12 9.89 39.05 -12.77
N SER A 13 9.46 38.50 -13.89
CA SER A 13 8.46 37.44 -13.86
C SER A 13 9.12 36.30 -13.12
N PHE A 14 8.79 36.12 -11.84
CA PHE A 14 8.92 34.82 -11.21
C PHE A 14 8.11 33.88 -12.11
N LEU A 15 8.80 33.03 -12.86
CA LEU A 15 8.20 31.77 -13.29
C LEU A 15 7.88 31.07 -11.97
N THR A 16 6.64 31.21 -11.54
CA THR A 16 6.09 30.28 -10.57
C THR A 16 5.93 29.01 -11.38
N GLU A 17 6.81 28.03 -11.15
CA GLU A 17 6.54 26.67 -11.63
C GLU A 17 5.25 26.25 -10.92
N ALA A 18 4.20 26.01 -11.69
CA ALA A 18 2.96 25.49 -11.15
C ALA A 18 3.27 24.11 -10.57
N GLN A 19 3.00 23.93 -9.27
CA GLN A 19 3.17 22.65 -8.61
C GLN A 19 1.85 21.89 -8.69
N TYR A 20 1.86 20.68 -9.24
CA TYR A 20 0.70 19.80 -9.23
C TYR A 20 0.47 19.29 -7.81
N ARG A 21 -0.60 19.75 -7.19
CA ARG A 21 -0.89 19.57 -5.76
C ARG A 21 -2.19 18.79 -5.59
N PHE A 22 -2.15 17.75 -4.77
CA PHE A 22 -3.28 16.85 -4.58
C PHE A 22 -3.59 16.61 -3.09
N ILE A 23 -4.85 16.39 -2.75
CA ILE A 23 -5.30 16.07 -1.39
C ILE A 23 -5.81 14.63 -1.40
N PRO A 24 -5.28 13.70 -0.58
CA PRO A 24 -5.85 12.37 -0.43
C PRO A 24 -7.33 12.47 -0.03
N TYR A 25 -8.18 11.66 -0.65
CA TYR A 25 -9.63 11.76 -0.44
C TYR A 25 -10.22 10.36 -0.23
N GLN A 26 -10.91 10.17 0.89
CA GLN A 26 -11.49 8.88 1.28
C GLN A 26 -13.02 8.88 1.30
N ASP A 27 -13.65 10.06 1.21
CA ASP A 27 -15.09 10.23 1.50
C ASP A 27 -16.03 9.86 0.34
N VAL A 28 -15.52 9.31 -0.78
CA VAL A 28 -16.38 8.82 -1.86
C VAL A 28 -16.95 7.46 -1.45
N PRO A 29 -18.26 7.31 -1.24
CA PRO A 29 -18.81 6.00 -0.88
C PRO A 29 -18.62 4.99 -2.02
N LEU A 30 -18.33 3.75 -1.65
CA LEU A 30 -18.28 2.63 -2.58
C LEU A 30 -18.84 1.39 -1.92
N SER A 31 -19.64 0.63 -2.67
CA SER A 31 -20.30 -0.57 -2.15
C SER A 31 -20.18 -1.79 -3.07
N ASN A 32 -20.05 -2.95 -2.44
CA ASN A 32 -20.20 -4.26 -3.05
C ASN A 32 -21.12 -5.09 -2.15
N SER A 33 -22.43 -4.98 -2.37
CA SER A 33 -23.51 -5.49 -1.49
C SER A 33 -23.62 -4.85 -0.09
N SER A 34 -22.51 -4.32 0.45
CA SER A 34 -22.44 -3.42 1.60
C SER A 34 -21.46 -2.29 1.30
N GLU A 35 -21.64 -1.15 1.98
CA GLU A 35 -20.70 -0.03 1.95
C GLU A 35 -19.38 -0.43 2.62
N MET A 36 -18.27 0.00 2.05
CA MET A 36 -16.92 -0.22 2.55
C MET A 36 -16.48 0.95 3.43
N GLU A 37 -15.75 0.70 4.52
CA GLU A 37 -15.33 1.76 5.45
C GLU A 37 -14.16 2.61 4.91
N PHE A 38 -13.20 2.00 4.22
CA PHE A 38 -12.05 2.69 3.61
C PHE A 38 -11.79 2.18 2.18
N PRO A 39 -12.75 2.38 1.26
CA PRO A 39 -12.70 1.86 -0.10
C PRO A 39 -11.42 2.24 -0.86
N TRP A 40 -10.78 3.35 -0.52
CA TRP A 40 -9.66 3.92 -1.25
C TRP A 40 -8.29 3.74 -0.57
N ALA A 41 -8.16 2.72 0.29
CA ALA A 41 -6.89 2.38 0.95
C ALA A 41 -5.83 1.80 -0.02
N GLY A 42 -6.29 1.21 -1.12
CA GLY A 42 -5.43 0.78 -2.22
C GLY A 42 -5.10 -0.72 -2.26
N GLY A 43 -5.87 -1.58 -1.59
CA GLY A 43 -5.73 -3.05 -1.67
C GLY A 43 -4.52 -3.61 -0.92
N LEU A 44 -4.51 -4.92 -0.67
CA LEU A 44 -3.44 -5.63 0.07
C LEU A 44 -3.04 -6.93 -0.64
N ASN A 45 -1.72 -7.20 -0.69
CA ASN A 45 -1.17 -8.43 -1.24
C ASN A 45 -0.35 -9.22 -0.22
N GLY A 46 0.90 -8.80 -0.01
CA GLY A 46 1.88 -9.51 0.82
C GLY A 46 2.32 -8.64 1.97
N VAL A 47 1.41 -8.40 2.91
CA VAL A 47 1.59 -7.38 3.95
C VAL A 47 2.27 -7.94 5.18
N GLN A 48 3.26 -7.23 5.69
CA GLN A 48 3.91 -7.52 6.96
C GLN A 48 3.48 -6.47 7.99
N TRP A 49 2.73 -6.90 8.99
CA TRP A 49 2.13 -6.07 10.02
C TRP A 49 2.98 -5.99 11.29
N GLY A 50 2.88 -4.86 11.97
CA GLY A 50 3.37 -4.67 13.33
C GLY A 50 2.52 -3.65 14.06
N LYS A 51 2.52 -3.74 15.39
CA LYS A 51 1.84 -2.77 16.25
C LYS A 51 2.78 -1.62 16.62
N ILE A 52 2.23 -0.41 16.71
CA ILE A 52 2.96 0.81 17.08
C ILE A 52 1.97 1.87 17.55
N ASP A 53 2.35 2.72 18.49
CA ASP A 53 1.57 3.92 18.84
C ASP A 53 1.94 5.05 17.84
N LEU A 54 1.08 5.33 16.86
CA LEU A 54 1.32 6.30 15.79
C LEU A 54 1.08 7.73 16.26
N ASN A 55 0.06 7.92 17.10
CA ASN A 55 -0.45 9.24 17.50
C ASN A 55 -0.05 9.64 18.94
N ASN A 56 0.67 8.77 19.65
CA ASN A 56 1.11 8.89 21.04
C ASN A 56 -0.06 9.02 22.03
N ASP A 57 -1.17 8.32 21.81
CA ASP A 57 -2.33 8.26 22.70
C ASP A 57 -2.27 7.14 23.75
N GLY A 58 -1.25 6.28 23.67
CA GLY A 58 -1.01 5.16 24.58
C GLY A 58 -1.71 3.86 24.17
N PHE A 59 -2.44 3.84 23.06
CA PHE A 59 -2.97 2.64 22.43
C PHE A 59 -2.09 2.26 21.23
N LEU A 60 -1.93 0.96 21.03
CA LEU A 60 -1.16 0.47 19.89
C LEU A 60 -2.07 0.36 18.66
N ASP A 61 -1.71 1.12 17.66
CA ASP A 61 -2.20 1.12 16.29
C ASP A 61 -1.55 0.01 15.46
N LEU A 62 -1.90 -0.06 14.17
CA LEU A 62 -1.37 -1.03 13.23
C LEU A 62 -0.64 -0.34 12.07
N ALA A 63 0.57 -0.81 11.76
CA ALA A 63 1.32 -0.41 10.58
C ALA A 63 1.70 -1.65 9.76
N GLY A 64 1.52 -1.59 8.43
CA GLY A 64 1.75 -2.70 7.52
C GLY A 64 2.62 -2.32 6.34
N PHE A 65 3.66 -3.10 6.06
CA PHE A 65 4.45 -2.98 4.85
C PHE A 65 3.95 -3.97 3.79
N ASP A 66 3.29 -3.46 2.76
CA ASP A 66 2.91 -4.30 1.62
C ASP A 66 4.11 -4.46 0.68
N ARG A 67 4.63 -5.68 0.59
CA ARG A 67 5.76 -6.02 -0.27
C ARG A 67 5.49 -5.77 -1.75
N SER A 68 4.23 -5.86 -2.20
CA SER A 68 3.90 -5.60 -3.61
C SER A 68 4.02 -4.13 -3.98
N SER A 69 3.37 -3.24 -3.24
CA SER A 69 3.45 -1.80 -3.51
C SER A 69 4.70 -1.16 -2.92
N GLY A 70 5.35 -1.78 -1.95
CA GLY A 70 6.41 -1.17 -1.14
C GLY A 70 5.91 -0.03 -0.26
N ARG A 71 4.58 0.08 -0.04
CA ARG A 71 3.99 1.12 0.81
C ARG A 71 3.90 0.65 2.25
N ILE A 72 3.94 1.63 3.15
CA ILE A 72 3.39 1.48 4.49
C ILE A 72 1.92 1.84 4.44
N LEU A 73 1.08 1.07 5.12
CA LEU A 73 -0.30 1.38 5.43
C LEU A 73 -0.43 1.54 6.95
N CYS A 74 -1.18 2.54 7.39
CA CYS A 74 -1.36 2.86 8.79
C CYS A 74 -2.85 2.81 9.15
N PHE A 75 -3.18 2.20 10.27
CA PHE A 75 -4.54 2.15 10.81
C PHE A 75 -4.50 2.50 12.28
N LEU A 76 -5.26 3.51 12.69
CA LEU A 76 -5.41 3.88 14.09
C LEU A 76 -6.37 2.93 14.79
N ASN A 77 -6.08 2.59 16.04
CA ASN A 77 -6.96 1.80 16.89
C ASN A 77 -7.89 2.73 17.69
N ILE A 78 -9.17 2.75 17.32
CA ILE A 78 -10.19 3.56 17.97
C ILE A 78 -11.19 2.62 18.65
N ASP A 79 -11.13 2.53 19.98
CA ASP A 79 -12.00 1.69 20.80
C ASP A 79 -12.03 0.20 20.39
N GLY A 80 -10.92 -0.32 19.86
CA GLY A 80 -10.78 -1.71 19.42
C GLY A 80 -11.07 -1.95 17.93
N GLU A 81 -11.44 -0.91 17.19
CA GLU A 81 -11.66 -0.95 15.74
C GLU A 81 -10.53 -0.20 15.00
N TYR A 82 -10.22 -0.63 13.77
CA TYR A 82 -9.12 -0.07 12.99
C TYR A 82 -9.62 0.89 11.90
N GLU A 83 -9.23 2.17 12.00
CA GLU A 83 -9.53 3.19 10.98
C GLU A 83 -8.31 3.47 10.11
N TYR A 84 -8.46 3.47 8.78
CA TYR A 84 -7.37 3.81 7.86
C TYR A 84 -6.90 5.26 8.05
N ALA A 85 -5.59 5.45 8.25
CA ALA A 85 -4.96 6.74 8.56
C ALA A 85 -3.79 7.03 7.59
N PRO A 86 -4.06 7.29 6.30
CA PRO A 86 -3.06 7.48 5.24
C PRO A 86 -2.06 8.62 5.54
N GLU A 87 -2.47 9.60 6.33
CA GLU A 87 -1.65 10.74 6.74
C GLU A 87 -0.42 10.32 7.56
N TYR A 88 -0.41 9.14 8.19
CA TYR A 88 0.75 8.64 8.94
C TYR A 88 1.81 7.94 8.06
N GLU A 89 1.44 7.49 6.85
CA GLU A 89 2.31 6.67 5.99
C GLU A 89 3.65 7.35 5.66
N MET A 90 3.62 8.68 5.44
CA MET A 90 4.80 9.43 5.01
C MET A 90 5.87 9.60 6.09
N PHE A 91 5.53 9.34 7.36
CA PHE A 91 6.48 9.51 8.46
C PHE A 91 7.42 8.31 8.62
N PHE A 92 7.12 7.17 8.00
CA PHE A 92 8.01 6.01 8.04
C PHE A 92 9.25 6.20 7.16
N PRO A 93 10.40 5.58 7.51
CA PRO A 93 11.60 5.63 6.67
C PRO A 93 11.33 5.14 5.25
N SER A 94 11.70 5.96 4.26
CA SER A 94 11.49 5.63 2.84
C SER A 94 12.36 4.48 2.33
N GLU A 95 13.36 4.04 3.12
CA GLU A 95 14.24 2.93 2.76
C GLU A 95 13.77 1.55 3.27
N ILE A 96 12.57 1.45 3.87
CA ILE A 96 11.98 0.16 4.25
C ILE A 96 11.83 -0.73 3.01
N GLN A 97 12.29 -1.99 3.11
CA GLN A 97 12.28 -2.97 2.04
C GLN A 97 12.45 -4.40 2.57
N ASN A 98 11.92 -5.36 1.80
CA ASN A 98 12.02 -6.82 1.99
C ASN A 98 11.28 -7.36 3.22
N PHE A 99 11.68 -6.93 4.42
CA PHE A 99 11.00 -7.26 5.66
C PHE A 99 10.75 -6.00 6.50
N PHE A 100 9.70 -6.05 7.30
CA PHE A 100 9.27 -5.01 8.23
C PHE A 100 8.89 -5.65 9.55
N ILE A 101 9.62 -5.31 10.61
CA ILE A 101 9.41 -5.78 11.96
C ILE A 101 9.47 -4.58 12.90
N LEU A 102 8.49 -4.47 13.79
CA LEU A 102 8.42 -3.44 14.82
C LEU A 102 8.69 -4.05 16.19
N LYS A 103 9.74 -3.59 16.88
CA LYS A 103 10.13 -4.04 18.23
C LYS A 103 10.80 -2.90 18.99
N ASP A 104 10.49 -2.75 20.27
CA ASP A 104 11.19 -1.85 21.19
C ASP A 104 12.50 -2.50 21.63
N TYR A 105 13.63 -2.10 21.03
CA TYR A 105 14.93 -2.73 21.34
C TYR A 105 15.64 -2.08 22.52
N ASN A 106 15.33 -0.83 22.83
CA ASN A 106 16.01 -0.03 23.86
C ASN A 106 15.20 0.03 25.17
N GLN A 107 14.03 -0.62 25.20
CA GLN A 107 13.08 -0.66 26.32
C GLN A 107 12.57 0.72 26.74
N ASP A 108 12.41 1.64 25.79
CA ASP A 108 11.91 3.00 26.05
C ASP A 108 10.38 3.12 25.92
N GLY A 109 9.70 2.03 25.57
CA GLY A 109 8.26 1.94 25.38
C GLY A 109 7.80 2.28 23.95
N LYS A 110 8.72 2.50 23.01
CA LYS A 110 8.39 2.83 21.62
C LYS A 110 8.92 1.77 20.68
N MET A 111 8.10 1.42 19.70
CA MET A 111 8.45 0.40 18.72
C MET A 111 9.41 0.98 17.67
N ASP A 112 10.55 0.32 17.49
CA ASP A 112 11.58 0.64 16.50
C ASP A 112 11.42 -0.19 15.22
N VAL A 113 11.91 0.33 14.09
CA VAL A 113 11.80 -0.35 12.79
C VAL A 113 13.05 -1.16 12.49
N PHE A 114 12.87 -2.44 12.17
CA PHE A 114 13.87 -3.31 11.57
C PHE A 114 13.48 -3.64 10.13
N THR A 115 14.45 -3.50 9.21
CA THR A 115 14.26 -3.72 7.77
C THR A 115 15.57 -4.16 7.10
N ALA A 116 15.52 -4.64 5.86
CA ALA A 116 16.74 -4.93 5.12
C ALA A 116 17.45 -3.65 4.64
N GLY A 117 18.77 -3.64 4.77
CA GLY A 117 19.71 -2.68 4.20
C GLY A 117 20.67 -3.32 3.21
N ASN A 118 21.52 -2.51 2.57
CA ASN A 118 22.44 -2.97 1.53
C ASN A 118 23.43 -4.07 1.98
N LEU A 119 23.73 -4.14 3.28
CA LEU A 119 24.72 -5.04 3.86
C LEU A 119 24.17 -5.96 4.95
N GLY A 120 22.86 -5.94 5.24
CA GLY A 120 22.30 -6.71 6.34
C GLY A 120 21.01 -6.10 6.91
N ILE A 121 20.77 -6.30 8.20
CA ILE A 121 19.61 -5.73 8.91
C ILE A 121 19.91 -4.29 9.35
N THR A 122 19.11 -3.33 8.89
CA THR A 122 19.11 -1.92 9.33
C THR A 122 18.09 -1.73 10.44
N ALA A 123 18.36 -0.83 11.40
CA ALA A 123 17.41 -0.44 12.43
C ALA A 123 17.24 1.10 12.49
N TYR A 124 16.01 1.54 12.77
CA TYR A 124 15.66 2.93 13.01
C TYR A 124 14.98 3.08 14.36
N GLU A 125 15.58 3.87 15.24
CA GLU A 125 15.06 4.20 16.56
C GLU A 125 13.88 5.18 16.44
N ASN A 126 12.80 4.89 17.18
CA ASN A 126 11.64 5.76 17.32
C ASN A 126 11.93 6.87 18.33
N ILE A 127 12.32 8.04 17.82
CA ILE A 127 12.66 9.22 18.62
C ILE A 127 11.47 10.18 18.80
N SER A 128 10.24 9.71 18.60
CA SER A 128 9.03 10.55 18.65
C SER A 128 8.91 11.26 20.00
N THR A 129 8.73 12.58 19.98
CA THR A 129 8.54 13.42 21.19
C THR A 129 7.19 14.12 21.24
N GLY A 130 6.36 13.96 20.21
CA GLY A 130 4.97 14.43 20.10
C GLY A 130 4.12 13.37 19.38
N GLY A 131 2.90 13.73 18.96
CA GLY A 131 1.96 12.77 18.36
C GLY A 131 2.23 12.36 16.90
N LEU A 132 3.48 12.44 16.42
CA LEU A 132 3.88 12.04 15.06
C LEU A 132 5.13 11.17 15.10
N PRO A 133 5.21 10.09 14.30
CA PRO A 133 6.41 9.25 14.25
C PRO A 133 7.64 10.02 13.77
N GLN A 134 8.76 9.87 14.49
CA GLN A 134 10.06 10.42 14.14
C GLN A 134 11.13 9.36 14.30
N TRP A 135 12.03 9.27 13.33
CA TRP A 135 13.00 8.18 13.25
C TRP A 135 14.44 8.67 13.21
N SER A 136 15.32 7.98 13.92
CA SER A 136 16.77 8.12 13.80
C SER A 136 17.35 6.81 13.30
N LYS A 137 18.11 6.82 12.19
CA LYS A 137 18.81 5.62 11.72
C LYS A 137 19.89 5.23 12.74
N THR A 138 19.67 4.13 13.47
CA THR A 138 20.55 3.67 14.54
C THR A 138 21.83 3.08 13.96
N LEU A 139 21.71 2.28 12.90
CA LEU A 139 22.82 1.57 12.27
C LEU A 139 22.49 1.20 10.81
N ASP A 140 23.48 1.22 9.93
CA ASP A 140 23.32 0.83 8.52
C ASP A 140 23.21 -0.69 8.31
N PHE A 141 23.78 -1.48 9.23
CA PHE A 141 23.64 -2.94 9.29
C PHE A 141 24.12 -3.48 10.64
N ILE A 142 23.45 -4.51 11.16
CA ILE A 142 23.86 -5.21 12.39
C ILE A 142 25.13 -6.02 12.12
N ARG A 143 26.02 -6.04 13.11
CA ARG A 143 27.27 -6.80 13.10
C ARG A 143 27.30 -7.81 14.23
N TYR A 144 27.97 -8.93 14.01
CA TYR A 144 28.11 -9.99 15.01
C TYR A 144 29.53 -10.55 15.03
N THR A 145 29.91 -11.12 16.18
CA THR A 145 31.12 -11.93 16.32
C THR A 145 30.83 -13.36 15.86
N SER A 146 31.51 -13.81 14.80
CA SER A 146 31.41 -15.19 14.31
C SER A 146 32.05 -16.20 15.29
N LEU A 147 31.72 -17.48 15.14
CA LEU A 147 32.34 -18.60 15.88
C LEU A 147 33.88 -18.65 15.79
N SER A 148 34.48 -17.98 14.80
CA SER A 148 35.94 -17.85 14.65
C SER A 148 36.53 -16.57 15.27
N GLY A 149 35.70 -15.76 15.95
CA GLY A 149 36.08 -14.48 16.55
C GLY A 149 36.20 -13.30 15.58
N ASN A 150 35.74 -13.44 14.34
CA ASN A 150 35.73 -12.33 13.37
C ASN A 150 34.43 -11.53 13.48
N ASP A 151 34.52 -10.23 13.32
CA ASP A 151 33.40 -9.28 13.26
C ASP A 151 32.86 -9.18 11.82
N VAL A 152 31.60 -9.57 11.62
CA VAL A 152 30.95 -9.76 10.31
C VAL A 152 29.58 -9.08 10.30
N ASN A 153 29.12 -8.64 9.13
CA ASN A 153 27.76 -8.14 8.95
C ASN A 153 26.73 -9.30 8.95
N LEU A 154 25.63 -9.13 9.68
CA LEU A 154 24.52 -10.09 9.70
C LEU A 154 23.68 -9.92 8.43
N GLN A 155 23.80 -10.86 7.50
CA GLN A 155 23.09 -10.85 6.22
C GLN A 155 21.78 -11.65 6.29
N VAL A 156 20.75 -11.15 5.60
CA VAL A 156 19.42 -11.76 5.46
C VAL A 156 19.09 -11.85 3.97
N ASN A 157 18.49 -12.95 3.48
CA ASN A 157 18.12 -13.01 2.07
C ASN A 157 16.98 -12.04 1.76
N PHE A 158 16.89 -11.61 0.51
CA PHE A 158 15.88 -10.67 0.05
C PHE A 158 14.43 -11.11 0.33
N ASN A 159 14.17 -12.42 0.34
CA ASN A 159 12.85 -12.98 0.60
C ASN A 159 12.69 -13.48 2.04
N ASP A 160 13.69 -13.43 2.90
CA ASP A 160 13.58 -13.96 4.27
C ASP A 160 12.81 -12.99 5.18
N TYR A 161 12.03 -13.55 6.11
CA TYR A 161 11.44 -12.85 7.24
C TYR A 161 12.07 -13.42 8.53
N PRO A 162 13.09 -12.73 9.10
CA PRO A 162 13.81 -13.24 10.27
C PRO A 162 12.96 -13.11 11.53
N PHE A 163 13.35 -13.82 12.59
CA PHE A 163 12.83 -13.55 13.93
C PHE A 163 13.73 -12.56 14.65
N ILE A 164 13.11 -11.56 15.29
CA ILE A 164 13.76 -10.58 16.16
C ILE A 164 12.93 -10.52 17.45
N GLY A 165 13.51 -10.90 18.57
CA GLY A 165 12.82 -11.02 19.85
C GLY A 165 13.77 -11.50 20.95
N ASP A 166 13.40 -11.28 22.20
CA ASP A 166 14.14 -11.76 23.37
C ASP A 166 13.94 -13.29 23.49
N LEU A 167 15.01 -14.07 23.26
CA LEU A 167 14.95 -15.53 23.24
C LEU A 167 15.38 -16.14 24.58
N ASP A 168 16.21 -15.45 25.36
CA ASP A 168 16.74 -15.91 26.65
C ASP A 168 16.16 -15.22 27.89
N ASP A 169 15.14 -14.37 27.69
CA ASP A 169 14.44 -13.59 28.71
C ASP A 169 15.35 -12.64 29.51
N ASP A 170 16.39 -12.09 28.86
CA ASP A 170 17.33 -11.16 29.49
C ASP A 170 17.00 -9.67 29.26
N GLY A 171 16.07 -9.39 28.33
CA GLY A 171 15.56 -8.08 27.98
C GLY A 171 16.20 -7.45 26.74
N ASP A 172 17.22 -8.02 26.11
CA ASP A 172 17.67 -7.58 24.80
C ASP A 172 17.19 -8.47 23.65
N LEU A 173 17.17 -7.92 22.44
CA LEU A 173 16.59 -8.61 21.29
C LEU A 173 17.64 -9.46 20.60
N ASP A 174 17.37 -10.76 20.52
CA ASP A 174 18.09 -11.75 19.75
C ASP A 174 17.60 -11.83 18.31
N ILE A 175 18.38 -12.50 17.46
CA ILE A 175 18.02 -12.72 16.06
C ILE A 175 18.19 -14.19 15.69
N LEU A 176 17.12 -14.77 15.14
CA LEU A 176 17.18 -16.04 14.41
C LEU A 176 16.99 -15.76 12.92
N ASN A 177 17.88 -16.32 12.11
CA ASN A 177 17.81 -16.19 10.66
C ASN A 177 18.30 -17.47 9.98
N PHE A 178 17.73 -17.80 8.82
CA PHE A 178 18.29 -18.87 8.00
C PHE A 178 19.64 -18.43 7.42
N ASN A 179 20.54 -19.38 7.23
CA ASN A 179 21.85 -19.07 6.66
C ASN A 179 21.72 -18.40 5.28
N PHE A 180 22.28 -17.21 5.15
CA PHE A 180 22.22 -16.39 3.93
C PHE A 180 22.75 -17.12 2.68
N SER A 181 23.75 -17.99 2.84
CA SER A 181 24.37 -18.71 1.73
C SER A 181 24.90 -20.05 2.20
N GLY A 182 24.67 -21.10 1.42
CA GLY A 182 25.12 -22.45 1.76
C GLY A 182 24.44 -23.56 0.96
N ILE A 183 24.87 -24.78 1.20
CA ILE A 183 24.18 -26.00 0.73
C ILE A 183 23.12 -26.42 1.75
N GLU A 184 23.37 -26.12 3.02
CA GLU A 184 22.53 -26.39 4.19
C GLU A 184 21.48 -25.27 4.33
N SER A 185 20.30 -25.58 4.87
CA SER A 185 19.24 -24.59 5.17
C SER A 185 18.92 -24.63 6.65
N ARG A 186 19.81 -24.04 7.45
CA ARG A 186 19.80 -24.11 8.92
C ARG A 186 19.48 -22.75 9.53
N ILE A 187 18.89 -22.78 10.71
CA ILE A 187 18.64 -21.60 11.53
C ILE A 187 19.91 -21.26 12.32
N LEU A 188 20.34 -20.01 12.20
CA LEU A 188 21.47 -19.44 12.93
C LEU A 188 20.91 -18.59 14.08
N PHE A 189 21.52 -18.73 15.24
CA PHE A 189 21.19 -17.97 16.44
C PHE A 189 22.29 -16.95 16.76
N TYR A 190 21.91 -15.68 16.59
CA TYR A 190 22.71 -14.52 16.93
C TYR A 190 22.23 -13.98 18.26
N GLN A 191 22.94 -14.34 19.33
CA GLN A 191 22.63 -13.89 20.68
C GLN A 191 23.13 -12.47 20.86
N ASN A 192 22.27 -11.58 21.31
CA ASN A 192 22.68 -10.27 21.78
C ASN A 192 23.12 -10.38 23.25
N ASN A 193 24.24 -9.76 23.57
CA ASN A 193 24.82 -9.84 24.92
C ASN A 193 24.92 -8.45 25.55
N SER A 194 24.05 -7.52 25.13
CA SER A 194 24.15 -6.11 25.48
C SER A 194 23.77 -5.86 26.94
N ILE A 195 22.84 -6.62 27.48
CA ILE A 195 22.49 -6.59 28.90
C ILE A 195 23.63 -7.11 29.75
N GLU A 196 24.26 -8.23 29.42
CA GLU A 196 25.38 -8.77 30.22
C GLU A 196 26.64 -7.93 30.11
N THR A 197 26.92 -7.38 28.94
CA THR A 197 28.13 -6.59 28.71
C THR A 197 28.01 -5.17 29.22
N ASN A 198 26.86 -4.51 29.02
CA ASN A 198 26.69 -3.07 29.26
C ASN A 198 25.61 -2.74 30.30
N GLY A 199 24.76 -3.70 30.67
CA GLY A 199 23.63 -3.50 31.60
C GLY A 199 22.44 -2.77 30.98
N THR A 200 22.42 -2.60 29.66
CA THR A 200 21.38 -1.89 28.91
C THR A 200 21.18 -2.52 27.54
N ALA A 201 19.93 -2.76 27.14
CA ALA A 201 19.60 -3.30 25.83
C ALA A 201 20.06 -2.35 24.70
N SER A 202 20.74 -2.90 23.70
CA SER A 202 21.22 -2.19 22.52
C SER A 202 21.56 -3.16 21.39
N LEU A 203 21.76 -2.66 20.17
CA LEU A 203 22.02 -3.49 18.99
C LEU A 203 23.50 -3.72 18.66
N ASN A 204 24.40 -3.54 19.63
CA ASN A 204 25.85 -3.45 19.38
C ASN A 204 26.66 -4.68 19.83
N SER A 205 26.02 -5.73 20.37
CA SER A 205 26.73 -6.82 21.06
C SER A 205 26.29 -8.23 20.64
N PHE A 206 26.14 -8.47 19.33
CA PHE A 206 25.76 -9.80 18.83
C PHE A 206 26.94 -10.77 18.71
N GLU A 207 26.71 -12.04 19.04
CA GLU A 207 27.58 -13.20 18.77
C GLU A 207 26.78 -14.32 18.11
N LEU A 208 27.34 -14.97 17.09
CA LEU A 208 26.76 -16.20 16.55
C LEU A 208 27.13 -17.34 17.50
N VAL A 209 26.19 -17.76 18.34
CA VAL A 209 26.42 -18.77 19.39
C VAL A 209 26.01 -20.18 18.95
N ASP A 210 25.10 -20.29 17.99
CA ASP A 210 24.72 -21.54 17.35
C ASP A 210 24.45 -21.36 15.85
N ASN A 211 25.00 -22.25 15.03
CA ASN A 211 24.78 -22.27 13.58
C ASN A 211 23.87 -23.41 13.12
N TYR A 212 23.27 -24.12 14.07
CA TYR A 212 22.29 -25.18 13.84
C TYR A 212 21.22 -25.20 14.95
N TRP A 213 20.61 -24.04 15.20
CA TRP A 213 19.65 -23.86 16.29
C TRP A 213 18.46 -24.82 16.16
N GLY A 214 18.13 -25.50 17.27
CA GLY A 214 17.10 -26.53 17.34
C GLY A 214 17.41 -27.81 16.57
N THR A 215 18.59 -27.93 15.96
CA THR A 215 19.04 -29.08 15.16
C THR A 215 18.06 -29.49 14.05
N VAL A 216 17.36 -28.51 13.49
CA VAL A 216 16.39 -28.65 12.39
C VAL A 216 16.90 -28.01 11.10
N GLU A 217 16.94 -28.79 10.02
CA GLU A 217 17.36 -28.33 8.69
C GLU A 217 16.22 -28.51 7.70
N ASP A 218 15.89 -27.44 6.96
CA ASP A 218 14.82 -27.42 5.97
C ASP A 218 15.29 -28.05 4.65
N CYS A 219 14.61 -29.12 4.22
CA CYS A 219 15.03 -29.91 3.06
C CYS A 219 14.14 -29.72 1.84
N ASP A 220 12.83 -29.60 2.01
CA ASP A 220 11.83 -29.44 0.95
C ASP A 220 10.48 -29.17 1.61
N CYS A 221 9.44 -28.85 0.84
CA CYS A 221 8.10 -28.71 1.42
C CYS A 221 7.68 -29.99 2.15
N GLY A 222 7.43 -29.86 3.45
CA GLY A 222 7.05 -30.96 4.34
C GLY A 222 8.17 -31.96 4.59
N VAL A 223 9.43 -31.60 4.34
CA VAL A 223 10.59 -32.47 4.58
C VAL A 223 11.65 -31.71 5.36
N PHE A 224 11.91 -32.17 6.58
CA PHE A 224 12.92 -31.61 7.48
C PHE A 224 13.86 -32.71 7.97
N ALA A 225 15.12 -32.35 8.21
CA ALA A 225 16.07 -33.18 8.94
C ALA A 225 16.10 -32.75 10.41
N PHE A 226 16.19 -33.73 11.30
CA PHE A 226 16.15 -33.54 12.75
C PHE A 226 17.36 -34.20 13.42
N ASN A 227 17.58 -33.91 14.71
CA ASN A 227 18.59 -34.57 15.54
C ASN A 227 20.01 -34.48 14.93
N GLY A 228 20.31 -33.38 14.26
CA GLY A 228 21.62 -33.14 13.64
C GLY A 228 21.89 -33.94 12.36
N GLN A 229 20.89 -34.62 11.80
CA GLN A 229 20.97 -35.15 10.43
C GLN A 229 21.00 -34.00 9.42
N ASP A 230 21.47 -34.26 8.19
CA ASP A 230 21.41 -33.28 7.11
C ASP A 230 20.40 -33.68 6.02
N CYS A 231 20.07 -32.73 5.15
CA CYS A 231 19.13 -32.99 4.07
C CYS A 231 19.65 -33.97 3.00
N GLN A 232 20.96 -34.24 2.93
CA GLN A 232 21.49 -35.27 2.02
C GLN A 232 21.16 -36.66 2.54
N ASP A 233 21.28 -36.87 3.86
CA ASP A 233 20.91 -38.11 4.54
C ASP A 233 19.42 -38.41 4.36
N ILE A 234 18.56 -37.41 4.57
CA ILE A 234 17.10 -37.55 4.46
C ILE A 234 16.65 -37.79 3.01
N LEU A 235 17.19 -37.02 2.05
CA LEU A 235 16.75 -37.10 0.65
C LEU A 235 17.42 -38.25 -0.13
N GLY A 236 18.40 -38.94 0.47
CA GLY A 236 19.10 -40.08 -0.14
C GLY A 236 19.81 -39.74 -1.46
N ARG A 237 20.12 -38.46 -1.70
CA ARG A 237 20.75 -37.95 -2.91
C ARG A 237 21.96 -37.11 -2.55
N VAL A 238 23.07 -37.30 -3.27
CA VAL A 238 24.22 -36.37 -3.19
C VAL A 238 23.74 -35.04 -3.77
N LEU A 239 23.50 -34.07 -2.91
CA LEU A 239 23.30 -32.69 -3.34
C LEU A 239 24.65 -32.24 -3.95
N ASN A 240 24.70 -32.12 -5.28
CA ASN A 240 25.90 -31.57 -5.94
C ASN A 240 26.20 -30.19 -5.31
N ASN A 241 27.48 -29.81 -5.19
CA ASN A 241 28.01 -28.54 -4.61
C ASN A 241 27.47 -27.22 -5.22
N LYS A 242 26.30 -27.24 -5.88
CA LYS A 242 25.53 -26.05 -6.18
C LYS A 242 24.83 -25.65 -4.88
N ALA A 243 25.04 -24.41 -4.45
CA ALA A 243 24.15 -23.77 -3.49
C ALA A 243 22.70 -24.06 -3.94
N ARG A 244 21.87 -24.58 -3.03
CA ARG A 244 20.43 -24.53 -3.29
C ARG A 244 20.11 -23.04 -3.39
N HIS A 245 19.17 -22.66 -4.26
CA HIS A 245 18.57 -21.34 -4.05
C HIS A 245 18.12 -21.34 -2.60
N ALA A 246 18.71 -20.48 -1.77
CA ALA A 246 18.14 -20.13 -0.48
C ALA A 246 16.88 -19.35 -0.83
N GLY A 247 15.82 -20.06 -1.24
CA GLY A 247 14.51 -19.48 -1.40
C GLY A 247 14.09 -18.89 -0.05
N GLY A 248 13.25 -17.86 -0.06
CA GLY A 248 12.81 -17.17 1.13
C GLY A 248 12.37 -18.11 2.26
N LYS A 249 12.68 -17.73 3.49
CA LYS A 249 12.27 -18.42 4.72
C LYS A 249 11.64 -17.45 5.68
N SER A 250 10.54 -17.84 6.31
CA SER A 250 9.92 -17.07 7.39
C SER A 250 10.09 -17.78 8.72
N ILE A 251 10.47 -17.04 9.76
CA ILE A 251 10.60 -17.57 11.13
C ILE A 251 9.65 -16.80 12.03
N SER A 252 8.78 -17.53 12.74
CA SER A 252 7.99 -17.02 13.85
C SER A 252 8.26 -17.90 15.06
N VAL A 253 8.63 -17.29 16.20
CA VAL A 253 8.91 -17.99 17.44
C VAL A 253 8.07 -17.36 18.55
N PHE A 254 7.27 -18.17 19.23
CA PHE A 254 6.34 -17.74 20.27
C PHE A 254 5.89 -18.93 21.13
N ASP A 255 5.44 -18.65 22.36
CA ASP A 255 4.80 -19.62 23.25
C ASP A 255 3.33 -19.81 22.82
N PHE A 256 3.11 -20.60 21.77
CA PHE A 256 1.80 -20.75 21.16
C PHE A 256 0.87 -21.64 22.00
N ASP A 257 1.42 -22.56 22.79
CA ASP A 257 0.64 -23.47 23.65
C ASP A 257 0.54 -23.04 25.12
N LYS A 258 1.21 -21.93 25.48
CA LYS A 258 1.20 -21.27 26.80
C LYS A 258 1.80 -22.13 27.92
N ASP A 259 2.81 -22.94 27.60
CA ASP A 259 3.52 -23.77 28.58
C ASP A 259 4.81 -23.12 29.13
N GLY A 260 5.21 -21.97 28.57
CA GLY A 260 6.38 -21.20 28.96
C GLY A 260 7.67 -21.58 28.23
N VAL A 261 7.62 -22.47 27.23
CA VAL A 261 8.69 -22.62 26.23
C VAL A 261 8.22 -22.10 24.87
N LEU A 262 9.19 -21.70 24.03
CA LEU A 262 8.89 -21.12 22.73
C LEU A 262 8.90 -22.20 21.65
N GLU A 263 7.88 -22.18 20.79
CA GLU A 263 7.79 -23.00 19.59
C GLU A 263 8.24 -22.27 18.34
N LEU A 264 8.52 -23.04 17.30
CA LEU A 264 8.86 -22.54 15.98
C LEU A 264 7.69 -22.76 15.00
N VAL A 265 7.30 -21.70 14.30
CA VAL A 265 6.48 -21.75 13.09
C VAL A 265 7.32 -21.22 11.93
N THR A 266 7.46 -22.02 10.87
CA THR A 266 8.21 -21.63 9.69
C THR A 266 7.51 -22.02 8.40
N SER A 267 7.88 -21.37 7.31
CA SER A 267 7.54 -21.76 5.95
C SER A 267 8.67 -21.33 5.03
N HIS A 268 8.60 -21.80 3.79
CA HIS A 268 9.54 -21.40 2.76
C HIS A 268 8.88 -21.06 1.44
N GLU A 269 9.61 -20.29 0.64
CA GLU A 269 9.27 -19.97 -0.73
C GLU A 269 8.98 -21.27 -1.52
N GLU A 270 7.86 -21.31 -2.25
CA GLU A 270 7.29 -22.48 -2.93
C GLU A 270 6.45 -23.44 -2.06
N CYS A 271 6.38 -23.27 -0.73
CA CYS A 271 5.44 -24.05 0.10
C CYS A 271 4.08 -23.39 0.26
N ASN A 272 3.09 -24.26 0.45
CA ASN A 272 1.73 -23.84 0.68
C ASN A 272 1.37 -23.74 2.16
N GLU A 273 2.02 -24.57 2.98
CA GLU A 273 1.71 -24.74 4.39
C GLU A 273 2.65 -23.97 5.33
N LEU A 274 2.16 -23.76 6.55
CA LEU A 274 2.97 -23.45 7.72
C LEU A 274 3.37 -24.75 8.43
N TYR A 275 4.60 -24.81 8.94
CA TYR A 275 5.11 -25.94 9.71
C TYR A 275 5.32 -25.50 11.16
N TYR A 276 4.55 -26.09 12.07
CA TYR A 276 4.64 -25.85 13.52
C TYR A 276 5.47 -26.95 14.19
N PHE A 277 6.45 -26.56 14.99
CA PHE A 277 7.38 -27.42 15.71
C PHE A 277 7.22 -27.18 17.21
N ASN A 278 6.73 -28.21 17.92
CA ASN A 278 6.65 -28.19 19.37
C ASN A 278 8.05 -28.28 19.98
N ASN A 279 8.40 -27.36 20.87
CA ASN A 279 9.62 -27.48 21.65
C ASN A 279 9.39 -28.46 22.79
N SER A 280 10.12 -29.58 22.80
CA SER A 280 10.02 -30.58 23.88
C SER A 280 11.08 -30.41 24.97
N ALA A 281 11.98 -29.42 24.82
CA ALA A 281 12.95 -29.06 25.82
C ALA A 281 12.34 -28.12 26.88
N LEU A 282 13.11 -27.83 27.92
CA LEU A 282 12.78 -26.80 28.92
C LEU A 282 13.56 -25.49 28.66
N SER A 283 14.13 -25.34 27.46
CA SER A 283 15.05 -24.26 27.08
C SER A 283 14.64 -23.68 25.73
N ASN A 284 14.64 -22.36 25.64
CA ASN A 284 14.46 -21.61 24.40
C ASN A 284 15.79 -21.46 23.63
N LEU A 285 16.92 -21.51 24.34
CA LEU A 285 18.26 -21.42 23.76
C LEU A 285 18.76 -22.72 23.12
N ASP A 286 18.24 -23.86 23.59
CA ASP A 286 18.58 -25.20 23.10
C ASP A 286 17.29 -26.02 22.96
N PRO A 287 16.41 -25.65 22.00
CA PRO A 287 15.12 -26.30 21.85
C PRO A 287 15.29 -27.71 21.27
N ASN A 288 14.37 -28.60 21.59
CA ASN A 288 14.34 -29.97 21.04
C ASN A 288 13.10 -30.16 20.17
N PHE A 289 13.30 -30.02 18.86
CA PHE A 289 12.28 -30.28 17.84
C PHE A 289 12.41 -31.71 17.31
N GLU A 290 11.42 -32.56 17.59
CA GLU A 290 11.42 -33.97 17.15
C GLU A 290 10.52 -34.24 15.93
N GLY A 291 9.76 -33.24 15.50
CA GLY A 291 8.82 -33.32 14.40
C GLY A 291 8.05 -32.03 14.19
N PHE A 292 7.10 -32.04 13.25
CA PHE A 292 6.25 -30.90 12.92
C PHE A 292 4.83 -31.33 12.58
N THR A 293 3.91 -30.37 12.60
CA THR A 293 2.58 -30.47 11.95
C THR A 293 2.46 -29.41 10.86
N SER A 294 1.83 -29.77 9.74
CA SER A 294 1.51 -28.85 8.64
C SER A 294 0.05 -28.35 8.66
N SER A 295 -0.70 -28.68 9.70
CA SER A 295 -2.10 -28.27 9.89
C SER A 295 -2.24 -27.15 10.93
N TYR A 296 -1.47 -26.08 10.76
CA TYR A 296 -1.41 -24.91 11.66
C TYR A 296 -2.04 -23.68 10.96
N PRO A 297 -2.68 -22.72 11.66
CA PRO A 297 -2.92 -22.62 13.12
C PRO A 297 -4.00 -23.55 13.68
N SER A 298 -4.88 -24.03 12.82
CA SER A 298 -6.01 -24.88 13.22
C SER A 298 -6.06 -26.13 12.36
N SER A 299 -6.26 -27.29 12.99
CA SER A 299 -6.41 -28.55 12.25
C SER A 299 -7.64 -28.59 11.33
N ASN A 300 -8.67 -27.80 11.65
CA ASN A 300 -9.88 -27.70 10.84
C ASN A 300 -9.76 -26.65 9.72
N ASN A 301 -9.01 -25.58 9.98
CA ASN A 301 -8.77 -24.47 9.05
C ASN A 301 -7.28 -24.10 9.09
N PRO A 302 -6.39 -24.90 8.48
CA PRO A 302 -4.99 -24.55 8.42
C PRO A 302 -4.76 -23.37 7.48
N ALA A 303 -3.74 -22.57 7.74
CA ALA A 303 -3.31 -21.56 6.80
C ALA A 303 -2.63 -22.24 5.60
N GLN A 304 -3.24 -22.06 4.42
CA GLN A 304 -2.77 -22.64 3.17
C GLN A 304 -2.86 -21.60 2.07
N PHE A 305 -1.71 -21.14 1.63
CA PHE A 305 -1.55 -20.22 0.51
C PHE A 305 -0.93 -21.00 -0.64
N ASN A 306 -1.04 -20.54 -1.88
CA ASN A 306 -0.35 -21.22 -2.98
C ASN A 306 1.17 -20.94 -3.00
N PHE A 307 1.62 -20.00 -2.17
CA PHE A 307 3.01 -19.62 -2.09
C PHE A 307 3.33 -18.83 -0.80
N TYR A 308 4.24 -19.39 -0.02
CA TYR A 308 5.04 -18.72 1.02
C TYR A 308 4.25 -17.96 2.11
N PRO A 309 3.44 -18.64 2.94
CA PRO A 309 2.78 -18.00 4.08
C PRO A 309 3.78 -17.56 5.17
N ASN A 310 3.54 -16.39 5.77
CA ASN A 310 4.28 -15.83 6.90
C ASN A 310 3.34 -15.56 8.08
N THR A 311 3.81 -15.85 9.29
CA THR A 311 3.01 -15.72 10.52
C THR A 311 3.49 -14.53 11.33
N MET A 312 2.57 -13.63 11.68
CA MET A 312 2.82 -12.47 12.52
C MET A 312 1.96 -12.58 13.78
N VAL A 313 2.59 -12.42 14.93
CA VAL A 313 1.99 -12.64 16.26
C VAL A 313 1.80 -11.29 16.92
N MET A 314 0.56 -10.92 17.23
CA MET A 314 0.21 -9.68 17.93
C MET A 314 -1.19 -9.73 18.55
N ASP A 315 -1.39 -9.13 19.72
CA ASP A 315 -2.70 -8.92 20.34
C ASP A 315 -3.49 -7.85 19.57
N LEU A 316 -4.48 -8.27 18.79
CA LEU A 316 -5.33 -7.36 18.00
C LEU A 316 -6.60 -6.96 18.74
N THR A 317 -7.06 -7.77 19.69
CA THR A 317 -8.33 -7.55 20.39
C THR A 317 -8.18 -6.80 21.72
N GLY A 318 -6.95 -6.56 22.16
CA GLY A 318 -6.63 -5.89 23.43
C GLY A 318 -6.96 -6.76 24.65
N ASP A 319 -7.10 -8.07 24.48
CA ASP A 319 -7.46 -9.01 25.53
C ASP A 319 -6.24 -9.66 26.21
N ALA A 320 -5.04 -9.20 25.86
CA ALA A 320 -3.74 -9.71 26.28
C ALA A 320 -3.45 -11.16 25.83
N SER A 321 -4.18 -11.68 24.85
CA SER A 321 -3.83 -12.90 24.12
C SER A 321 -3.34 -12.55 22.72
N GLU A 322 -2.21 -13.12 22.32
CA GLU A 322 -1.68 -12.88 20.99
C GLU A 322 -2.49 -13.64 19.93
N ASP A 323 -2.96 -12.90 18.93
CA ASP A 323 -3.62 -13.38 17.72
C ASP A 323 -2.60 -13.56 16.59
N LEU A 324 -3.03 -14.16 15.47
CA LEU A 324 -2.18 -14.36 14.30
C LEU A 324 -2.76 -13.63 13.09
N ILE A 325 -1.93 -12.85 12.43
CA ILE A 325 -2.14 -12.47 11.04
C ILE A 325 -1.21 -13.33 10.19
N ILE A 326 -1.77 -13.96 9.16
CA ILE A 326 -1.01 -14.77 8.21
C ILE A 326 -1.22 -14.21 6.81
N SER A 327 -0.12 -13.86 6.16
CA SER A 327 -0.10 -13.28 4.81
C SER A 327 1.01 -13.92 3.97
N PRO A 328 0.91 -13.89 2.63
CA PRO A 328 1.98 -14.41 1.78
C PRO A 328 3.17 -13.44 1.79
N ASN A 329 4.40 -13.95 1.99
CA ASN A 329 5.61 -13.13 2.02
C ASN A 329 6.20 -12.93 0.61
N ILE A 330 5.42 -12.31 -0.28
CA ILE A 330 5.77 -12.12 -1.70
C ILE A 330 5.49 -10.71 -2.20
N GLU A 331 6.18 -10.30 -3.26
CA GLU A 331 6.02 -8.99 -3.91
C GLU A 331 5.02 -9.01 -5.08
N GLY A 332 4.44 -10.17 -5.38
CA GLY A 332 3.44 -10.34 -6.43
C GLY A 332 3.37 -11.79 -6.89
N ASN A 333 2.45 -12.07 -7.81
CA ASN A 333 2.25 -13.42 -8.35
C ASN A 333 3.39 -13.79 -9.32
N ILE A 334 4.41 -14.47 -8.81
CA ILE A 334 5.57 -14.98 -9.54
C ILE A 334 5.58 -16.51 -9.37
N GLY A 335 5.25 -17.25 -10.43
CA GLY A 335 5.15 -18.72 -10.36
C GLY A 335 3.74 -19.17 -9.96
N SER A 336 3.58 -19.72 -8.76
CA SER A 336 2.27 -20.20 -8.26
C SER A 336 1.38 -19.02 -7.85
N PRO A 337 0.20 -18.83 -8.47
CA PRO A 337 -0.67 -17.71 -8.17
C PRO A 337 -1.24 -17.76 -6.76
N VAL A 338 -1.16 -16.68 -5.99
CA VAL A 338 -1.85 -16.49 -4.71
C VAL A 338 -3.14 -15.70 -4.94
N ASN A 339 -4.19 -16.05 -4.19
CA ASN A 339 -5.42 -15.26 -4.12
C ASN A 339 -5.15 -13.98 -3.32
N PHE A 340 -4.89 -12.88 -4.00
CA PHE A 340 -4.60 -11.62 -3.31
C PHE A 340 -5.85 -10.94 -2.76
N SER A 341 -7.04 -11.14 -3.37
CA SER A 341 -8.30 -10.59 -2.85
C SER A 341 -8.77 -11.25 -1.54
N SER A 342 -8.01 -12.23 -1.05
CA SER A 342 -8.16 -12.89 0.24
C SER A 342 -6.81 -13.37 0.78
N SER A 343 -5.89 -12.44 1.03
CA SER A 343 -4.50 -12.72 1.39
C SER A 343 -4.09 -12.31 2.80
N ASN A 344 -4.97 -11.68 3.58
CA ASN A 344 -4.70 -11.24 4.94
C ASN A 344 -5.56 -12.04 5.95
N TRP A 345 -5.08 -13.19 6.40
CA TRP A 345 -5.87 -14.12 7.21
C TRP A 345 -5.69 -13.87 8.71
N LEU A 346 -6.78 -13.55 9.40
CA LEU A 346 -6.83 -13.36 10.85
C LEU A 346 -7.29 -14.63 11.56
N TYR A 347 -6.46 -15.10 12.48
CA TYR A 347 -6.81 -16.14 13.42
C TYR A 347 -6.77 -15.58 14.85
N GLN A 348 -7.89 -15.71 15.56
CA GLN A 348 -7.99 -15.27 16.94
C GLN A 348 -7.64 -16.39 17.91
N ASN A 349 -6.97 -16.06 19.01
CA ASN A 349 -6.70 -16.98 20.10
C ASN A 349 -8.00 -17.28 20.87
N VAL A 350 -8.35 -18.56 21.01
CA VAL A 350 -9.54 -19.00 21.77
C VAL A 350 -9.17 -19.79 23.03
N GLY A 351 -7.94 -19.62 23.53
CA GLY A 351 -7.42 -20.19 24.76
C GLY A 351 -6.78 -21.57 24.63
N ASN A 352 -7.30 -22.45 23.76
CA ASN A 352 -6.71 -23.79 23.49
C ASN A 352 -6.23 -23.93 22.04
N GLY A 353 -5.88 -22.82 21.39
CA GLY A 353 -5.50 -22.75 19.99
C GLY A 353 -6.16 -21.58 19.29
N TYR A 354 -6.25 -21.68 17.96
CA TYR A 354 -6.63 -20.58 17.09
C TYR A 354 -7.86 -20.91 16.23
N GLU A 355 -8.73 -19.92 16.04
CA GLU A 355 -9.90 -20.00 15.14
C GLU A 355 -9.78 -18.94 14.04
N LEU A 356 -10.06 -19.34 12.79
CA LEU A 356 -10.07 -18.44 11.64
C LEU A 356 -11.28 -17.49 11.75
N VAL A 357 -11.01 -16.19 11.82
CA VAL A 357 -12.04 -15.14 11.90
C VAL A 357 -12.32 -14.56 10.51
N SER A 358 -11.29 -14.12 9.80
CA SER A 358 -11.40 -13.60 8.44
C SER A 358 -10.22 -14.06 7.57
N LYS A 359 -10.43 -14.20 6.27
CA LYS A 359 -9.36 -14.35 5.27
C LYS A 359 -9.06 -13.05 4.52
N LYS A 360 -9.71 -11.97 4.92
CA LYS A 360 -9.75 -10.66 4.27
C LYS A 360 -9.58 -9.54 5.29
N PHE A 361 -8.95 -9.81 6.44
CA PHE A 361 -8.83 -8.83 7.53
C PHE A 361 -8.38 -7.47 6.98
N LEU A 362 -9.19 -6.42 7.20
CA LEU A 362 -9.11 -5.08 6.58
C LEU A 362 -9.38 -5.02 5.07
N GLN A 363 -9.02 -6.04 4.29
CA GLN A 363 -9.33 -6.12 2.85
C GLN A 363 -10.84 -6.08 2.55
N GLU A 364 -11.68 -6.55 3.48
CA GLU A 364 -13.13 -6.56 3.31
C GLU A 364 -13.75 -5.15 3.22
N ASP A 365 -13.08 -4.14 3.79
CA ASP A 365 -13.55 -2.75 3.85
C ASP A 365 -12.80 -1.83 2.88
N MET A 366 -12.10 -2.40 1.90
CA MET A 366 -11.48 -1.68 0.79
C MET A 366 -11.83 -2.27 -0.56
N ILE A 367 -11.69 -1.48 -1.63
CA ILE A 367 -11.75 -2.05 -2.98
C ILE A 367 -10.49 -2.87 -3.22
N ASP A 368 -10.64 -4.17 -3.45
CA ASP A 368 -9.54 -5.10 -3.67
C ASP A 368 -9.95 -6.21 -4.64
N TRP A 369 -9.49 -6.07 -5.88
CA TRP A 369 -9.69 -7.05 -6.95
C TRP A 369 -8.46 -7.93 -7.19
N GLY A 370 -7.67 -8.17 -6.13
CA GLY A 370 -6.51 -9.04 -6.16
C GLY A 370 -5.24 -8.31 -6.55
N ALA A 371 -5.01 -8.06 -7.84
CA ALA A 371 -3.78 -7.40 -8.28
C ALA A 371 -3.94 -6.56 -9.54
N GLN A 372 -2.99 -5.64 -9.72
CA GLN A 372 -2.84 -4.82 -10.92
C GLN A 372 -4.12 -4.07 -11.32
N ALA A 373 -4.75 -3.37 -10.37
CA ALA A 373 -5.92 -2.56 -10.69
C ALA A 373 -5.54 -1.46 -11.71
N SER A 374 -6.34 -1.34 -12.76
CA SER A 374 -6.22 -0.33 -13.80
C SER A 374 -7.60 0.31 -13.99
N PRO A 375 -7.87 1.43 -13.31
CA PRO A 375 -9.15 2.12 -13.43
C PRO A 375 -9.30 2.76 -14.82
N ALA A 376 -10.54 2.97 -15.24
CA ALA A 376 -10.94 3.79 -16.38
C ALA A 376 -12.37 4.30 -16.14
N PHE A 377 -12.70 5.48 -16.68
CA PHE A 377 -13.98 6.13 -16.44
C PHE A 377 -14.72 6.44 -17.74
N LEU A 378 -16.03 6.22 -17.74
CA LEU A 378 -16.93 6.49 -18.87
C LEU A 378 -18.33 6.79 -18.32
N ASP A 379 -19.01 7.78 -18.87
CA ASP A 379 -20.46 7.97 -18.72
C ASP A 379 -21.17 6.88 -19.53
N TYR A 380 -21.41 5.71 -18.93
CA TYR A 380 -21.84 4.51 -19.65
C TYR A 380 -23.36 4.49 -19.88
N ASP A 381 -24.13 5.04 -18.95
CA ASP A 381 -25.59 5.09 -19.01
C ASP A 381 -26.14 6.42 -19.57
N GLU A 382 -25.27 7.35 -19.95
CA GLU A 382 -25.55 8.67 -20.53
C GLU A 382 -26.27 9.66 -19.58
N ASP A 383 -26.05 9.52 -18.27
CA ASP A 383 -26.65 10.39 -17.26
C ASP A 383 -25.80 11.64 -16.92
N ARG A 384 -24.57 11.70 -17.47
CA ARG A 384 -23.56 12.78 -17.37
C ARG A 384 -22.71 12.76 -16.12
N ASP A 385 -22.72 11.69 -15.36
CA ASP A 385 -21.64 11.43 -14.44
C ASP A 385 -20.76 10.28 -14.95
N LEU A 386 -19.64 10.01 -14.27
CA LEU A 386 -18.65 9.05 -14.75
C LEU A 386 -18.72 7.78 -13.92
N ASP A 387 -18.96 6.66 -14.59
CA ASP A 387 -18.88 5.33 -14.02
C ASP A 387 -17.44 4.82 -13.96
N LEU A 388 -17.20 3.87 -13.04
CA LEU A 388 -15.89 3.30 -12.78
C LEU A 388 -15.77 1.89 -13.34
N PHE A 389 -14.78 1.69 -14.21
CA PHE A 389 -14.36 0.39 -14.71
C PHE A 389 -12.97 0.08 -14.18
N ILE A 390 -12.74 -1.15 -13.73
CA ILE A 390 -11.44 -1.58 -13.19
C ILE A 390 -11.03 -2.86 -13.89
N ALA A 391 -10.04 -2.77 -14.77
CA ALA A 391 -9.34 -3.98 -15.19
C ALA A 391 -8.48 -4.48 -14.03
N TYR A 392 -8.57 -5.76 -13.70
CA TYR A 392 -7.83 -6.37 -12.60
C TYR A 392 -7.28 -7.74 -13.00
N THR A 393 -6.45 -8.31 -12.14
CA THR A 393 -5.99 -9.70 -12.24
C THR A 393 -6.18 -10.38 -10.90
N ASP A 394 -6.96 -11.45 -10.86
CA ASP A 394 -7.14 -12.29 -9.68
C ASP A 394 -6.96 -13.77 -10.05
N ILE A 395 -7.18 -14.65 -9.09
CA ILE A 395 -7.15 -16.09 -9.28
C ILE A 395 -8.57 -16.65 -9.38
N ASN A 396 -8.78 -17.54 -10.35
CA ASN A 396 -10.06 -18.20 -10.52
C ASN A 396 -10.17 -19.49 -9.69
N SER A 397 -11.34 -20.13 -9.75
CA SER A 397 -11.62 -21.39 -9.03
C SER A 397 -10.71 -22.57 -9.38
N ASN A 398 -9.95 -22.50 -10.48
CA ASN A 398 -8.96 -23.51 -10.88
C ASN A 398 -7.52 -23.11 -10.51
N GLU A 399 -7.35 -22.08 -9.68
CA GLU A 399 -6.06 -21.56 -9.22
C GLU A 399 -5.18 -20.98 -10.35
N VAL A 400 -5.82 -20.44 -11.39
CA VAL A 400 -5.13 -19.80 -12.53
C VAL A 400 -5.40 -18.30 -12.51
N LEU A 401 -4.37 -17.51 -12.81
CA LEU A 401 -4.51 -16.07 -12.99
C LEU A 401 -5.45 -15.76 -14.16
N GLU A 402 -6.38 -14.85 -13.91
CA GLU A 402 -7.39 -14.42 -14.85
C GLU A 402 -7.57 -12.91 -14.71
N SER A 403 -7.68 -12.22 -15.84
CA SER A 403 -8.04 -10.80 -15.87
C SER A 403 -9.50 -10.63 -16.26
N ALA A 404 -10.17 -9.70 -15.59
CA ALA A 404 -11.55 -9.31 -15.83
C ALA A 404 -11.71 -7.80 -15.63
N ILE A 405 -12.91 -7.28 -15.90
CA ILE A 405 -13.25 -5.86 -15.71
C ILE A 405 -14.41 -5.79 -14.71
N ALA A 406 -14.18 -5.19 -13.55
CA ALA A 406 -15.27 -4.83 -12.65
C ALA A 406 -15.89 -3.49 -13.10
N PHE A 407 -17.21 -3.41 -13.13
CA PHE A 407 -18.00 -2.23 -13.49
C PHE A 407 -18.83 -1.77 -12.30
N TYR A 408 -18.61 -0.53 -11.90
CA TYR A 408 -19.33 0.18 -10.86
C TYR A 408 -20.08 1.35 -11.48
N GLU A 409 -21.41 1.36 -11.31
CA GLU A 409 -22.25 2.51 -11.64
C GLU A 409 -22.05 3.59 -10.59
N ASN A 410 -21.91 4.83 -11.03
CA ASN A 410 -22.01 5.96 -10.12
C ASN A 410 -23.50 6.26 -9.87
N VAL A 411 -24.03 5.75 -8.77
CA VAL A 411 -25.43 5.97 -8.36
C VAL A 411 -25.66 7.33 -7.68
N GLY A 412 -24.62 8.16 -7.64
CA GLY A 412 -24.60 9.49 -7.03
C GLY A 412 -24.93 10.60 -8.03
N ASP A 413 -24.07 11.61 -8.08
CA ASP A 413 -24.05 12.63 -9.14
C ASP A 413 -22.63 13.20 -9.32
N THR A 414 -22.44 14.07 -10.31
CA THR A 414 -21.14 14.74 -10.55
C THR A 414 -20.63 15.59 -9.38
N GLN A 415 -21.46 15.95 -8.40
CA GLN A 415 -21.00 16.71 -7.23
C GLN A 415 -20.66 15.78 -6.04
N ASN A 416 -21.41 14.70 -5.89
CA ASN A 416 -21.29 13.73 -4.81
C ASN A 416 -21.29 12.32 -5.42
N PRO A 417 -20.17 11.89 -6.03
CA PRO A 417 -20.08 10.57 -6.63
C PRO A 417 -20.23 9.48 -5.56
N SER A 418 -20.84 8.37 -5.93
CA SER A 418 -21.04 7.19 -5.08
C SER A 418 -21.12 5.95 -5.96
N PHE A 419 -20.25 4.97 -5.74
CA PHE A 419 -20.11 3.83 -6.66
C PHE A 419 -20.76 2.54 -6.13
N GLU A 420 -21.56 1.86 -6.94
CA GLU A 420 -22.15 0.55 -6.64
C GLU A 420 -21.74 -0.49 -7.69
N LEU A 421 -21.22 -1.64 -7.25
CA LEU A 421 -20.82 -2.72 -8.15
C LEU A 421 -22.04 -3.28 -8.90
N GLN A 422 -22.01 -3.20 -10.23
CA GLN A 422 -23.04 -3.76 -11.10
C GLN A 422 -22.63 -5.11 -11.69
N ASP A 423 -21.38 -5.23 -12.12
CA ASP A 423 -20.84 -6.45 -12.73
C ASP A 423 -19.37 -6.63 -12.36
N SER A 424 -18.99 -7.81 -11.86
CA SER A 424 -17.59 -8.13 -11.55
C SER A 424 -16.80 -8.57 -12.79
N ASP A 425 -17.46 -8.91 -13.90
CA ASP A 425 -16.84 -9.40 -15.13
C ASP A 425 -17.56 -8.85 -16.36
N PHE A 426 -17.50 -7.52 -16.49
CA PHE A 426 -18.08 -6.77 -17.60
C PHE A 426 -17.63 -7.35 -18.94
N LEU A 427 -18.60 -7.64 -19.82
CA LEU A 427 -18.43 -8.34 -21.12
C LEU A 427 -17.94 -9.78 -21.04
N ASN A 428 -17.95 -10.41 -19.86
CA ASN A 428 -17.40 -11.75 -19.62
C ASN A 428 -15.93 -11.89 -20.06
N ILE A 429 -15.12 -10.85 -19.80
CA ILE A 429 -13.72 -10.76 -20.24
C ILE A 429 -12.85 -11.87 -19.67
N SER A 430 -13.19 -12.37 -18.47
CA SER A 430 -12.53 -13.54 -17.86
C SER A 430 -12.36 -14.70 -18.84
N GLN A 431 -13.36 -14.94 -19.70
CA GLN A 431 -13.39 -16.05 -20.65
C GLN A 431 -12.39 -15.93 -21.80
N GLU A 432 -11.83 -14.75 -22.04
CA GLU A 432 -10.83 -14.52 -23.09
C GLU A 432 -9.44 -15.06 -22.71
N GLY A 433 -9.21 -15.40 -21.43
CA GLY A 433 -7.92 -15.89 -20.95
C GLY A 433 -6.81 -14.83 -21.02
N PHE A 434 -7.18 -13.58 -20.76
CA PHE A 434 -6.25 -12.46 -20.67
C PHE A 434 -5.51 -12.43 -19.33
N ALA A 435 -4.32 -11.84 -19.36
CA ALA A 435 -3.51 -11.48 -18.20
C ALA A 435 -2.87 -10.09 -18.40
N ASN A 436 -2.43 -9.43 -17.33
CA ASN A 436 -1.76 -8.10 -17.37
C ASN A 436 -2.56 -7.08 -18.20
N MET A 437 -3.86 -6.97 -17.89
CA MET A 437 -4.80 -6.19 -18.68
C MET A 437 -4.83 -4.71 -18.27
N PHE A 438 -4.91 -3.83 -19.26
CA PHE A 438 -5.17 -2.40 -19.11
C PHE A 438 -6.28 -2.00 -20.07
N ILE A 439 -7.12 -1.06 -19.65
CA ILE A 439 -8.22 -0.56 -20.46
C ILE A 439 -8.18 0.95 -20.60
N GLN A 440 -8.72 1.44 -21.72
CA GLN A 440 -8.88 2.87 -22.00
C GLN A 440 -10.18 3.07 -22.78
N TRP A 441 -10.85 4.19 -22.53
CA TRP A 441 -11.96 4.69 -23.33
C TRP A 441 -11.49 5.80 -24.27
N GLN A 442 -11.62 5.62 -25.58
CA GLN A 442 -11.23 6.62 -26.58
C GLN A 442 -12.07 6.48 -27.84
N ASP A 443 -12.51 7.61 -28.42
CA ASP A 443 -13.17 7.64 -29.73
C ASP A 443 -12.08 7.46 -30.81
N VAL A 444 -11.96 6.25 -31.36
CA VAL A 444 -10.89 5.89 -32.31
C VAL A 444 -11.36 6.08 -33.75
N ASP A 445 -12.63 5.81 -34.04
CA ASP A 445 -13.18 5.97 -35.40
C ASP A 445 -13.76 7.36 -35.70
N VAL A 446 -13.73 8.25 -34.71
CA VAL A 446 -14.13 9.67 -34.77
C VAL A 446 -15.63 9.81 -35.07
N ASP A 447 -16.44 8.91 -34.51
CA ASP A 447 -17.89 8.94 -34.64
C ASP A 447 -18.61 9.71 -33.51
N GLY A 448 -17.85 10.15 -32.51
CA GLY A 448 -18.33 10.91 -31.34
C GLY A 448 -18.65 10.03 -30.13
N GLN A 449 -18.57 8.70 -30.25
CA GLN A 449 -18.73 7.75 -29.15
C GLN A 449 -17.38 7.18 -28.72
N LYS A 450 -17.27 6.74 -27.46
CA LYS A 450 -16.04 6.14 -26.95
C LYS A 450 -15.98 4.65 -27.26
N ASP A 451 -14.85 4.20 -27.78
CA ASP A 451 -14.53 2.79 -27.97
C ASP A 451 -13.78 2.22 -26.77
N LEU A 452 -13.90 0.92 -26.52
CA LEU A 452 -13.13 0.22 -25.50
C LEU A 452 -11.82 -0.30 -26.10
N ILE A 453 -10.70 0.14 -25.53
CA ILE A 453 -9.37 -0.33 -25.89
C ILE A 453 -8.86 -1.25 -24.79
N ILE A 454 -8.39 -2.42 -25.17
CA ILE A 454 -7.85 -3.43 -24.28
C ILE A 454 -6.42 -3.73 -24.70
N GLN A 455 -5.47 -3.48 -23.81
CA GLN A 455 -4.14 -4.07 -23.88
C GLN A 455 -4.09 -5.26 -22.92
N ALA A 456 -3.73 -6.44 -23.42
CA ALA A 456 -3.60 -7.62 -22.57
C ALA A 456 -2.55 -8.61 -23.09
N THR A 457 -2.01 -9.44 -22.21
CA THR A 457 -1.28 -10.66 -22.57
C THR A 457 -2.28 -11.77 -22.88
N SER A 458 -2.20 -12.36 -24.08
CA SER A 458 -2.94 -13.56 -24.45
C SER A 458 -1.96 -14.60 -25.01
N GLY A 459 -1.93 -15.78 -24.40
CA GLY A 459 -0.91 -16.79 -24.68
C GLY A 459 0.50 -16.27 -24.39
N ASN A 460 1.35 -16.18 -25.41
CA ASN A 460 2.73 -15.70 -25.30
C ASN A 460 2.96 -14.35 -25.98
N SER A 461 1.90 -13.55 -26.16
CA SER A 461 1.97 -12.26 -26.86
C SER A 461 1.12 -11.21 -26.18
N ASN A 462 1.61 -9.98 -26.14
CA ASN A 462 0.77 -8.83 -25.84
C ASN A 462 -0.03 -8.45 -27.08
N GLN A 463 -1.32 -8.18 -26.88
CA GLN A 463 -2.27 -7.79 -27.90
C GLN A 463 -2.86 -6.43 -27.55
N LEU A 464 -3.15 -5.64 -28.58
CA LEU A 464 -3.97 -4.45 -28.51
C LEU A 464 -5.25 -4.73 -29.28
N ARG A 465 -6.39 -4.60 -28.61
CA ARG A 465 -7.73 -4.81 -29.15
C ARG A 465 -8.54 -3.54 -29.02
N ILE A 466 -9.38 -3.26 -30.02
CA ILE A 466 -10.32 -2.14 -30.02
C ILE A 466 -11.71 -2.70 -30.27
N LEU A 467 -12.63 -2.43 -29.36
CA LEU A 467 -14.05 -2.78 -29.49
C LEU A 467 -14.79 -1.48 -29.80
N PHE A 468 -15.22 -1.35 -31.05
CA PHE A 468 -16.01 -0.21 -31.47
C PHE A 468 -17.42 -0.31 -30.89
N GLN A 469 -17.94 0.80 -30.37
CA GLN A 469 -19.31 0.83 -29.86
C GLN A 469 -20.32 0.69 -31.01
N GLU A 470 -21.37 -0.10 -30.83
CA GLU A 470 -22.49 -0.20 -31.76
C GLU A 470 -23.83 -0.19 -31.02
N ASN A 471 -24.65 0.85 -31.24
CA ASN A 471 -25.96 1.02 -30.58
C ASN A 471 -25.89 0.95 -29.04
N ASN A 472 -24.91 1.62 -28.43
CA ASN A 472 -24.64 1.63 -27.00
C ASN A 472 -24.25 0.26 -26.40
N GLU A 473 -23.87 -0.70 -27.24
CA GLU A 473 -23.39 -2.01 -26.80
C GLU A 473 -21.96 -2.26 -27.28
N PHE A 474 -21.23 -3.11 -26.54
CA PHE A 474 -19.91 -3.61 -26.89
C PHE A 474 -19.96 -5.13 -27.05
N ASP A 475 -19.29 -5.66 -28.08
CA ASP A 475 -19.12 -7.11 -28.29
C ASP A 475 -17.63 -7.46 -28.41
N ILE A 476 -17.14 -8.28 -27.47
CA ILE A 476 -15.75 -8.75 -27.46
C ILE A 476 -15.41 -9.56 -28.72
N ASN A 477 -16.39 -10.27 -29.30
CA ASN A 477 -16.19 -11.08 -30.50
C ASN A 477 -16.01 -10.23 -31.78
N SER A 478 -16.42 -8.96 -31.75
CA SER A 478 -16.21 -8.01 -32.85
C SER A 478 -14.96 -7.16 -32.69
N SER A 479 -14.11 -7.46 -31.70
CA SER A 479 -12.88 -6.70 -31.47
C SER A 479 -11.92 -6.73 -32.67
N VAL A 480 -11.33 -5.57 -32.98
CA VAL A 480 -10.27 -5.42 -33.98
C VAL A 480 -8.92 -5.55 -33.30
N ILE A 481 -8.11 -6.52 -33.75
CA ILE A 481 -6.74 -6.72 -33.25
C ILE A 481 -5.78 -5.87 -34.07
N ILE A 482 -4.94 -5.10 -33.38
CA ILE A 482 -3.88 -4.29 -34.00
C ILE A 482 -2.59 -5.11 -34.06
N ASP A 483 -2.18 -5.52 -35.26
CA ASP A 483 -1.05 -6.44 -35.49
C ASP A 483 0.18 -5.77 -36.12
N ASN A 484 0.07 -4.51 -36.53
CA ASN A 484 1.13 -3.77 -37.21
C ASN A 484 2.03 -2.96 -36.26
N VAL A 485 1.86 -3.14 -34.95
CA VAL A 485 2.67 -2.52 -33.88
C VAL A 485 3.27 -3.63 -33.01
N PHE A 486 4.54 -3.46 -32.63
CA PHE A 486 5.18 -4.34 -31.65
C PHE A 486 4.96 -3.81 -30.23
N ILE A 487 4.28 -4.60 -29.40
CA ILE A 487 4.08 -4.35 -27.97
C ILE A 487 4.82 -5.44 -27.19
N GLY A 488 5.96 -5.10 -26.59
CA GLY A 488 6.76 -6.03 -25.80
C GLY A 488 6.16 -6.29 -24.41
N PHE A 489 6.66 -7.33 -23.71
CA PHE A 489 6.31 -7.56 -22.30
C PHE A 489 6.72 -6.37 -21.43
N GLY A 490 5.83 -5.99 -20.51
CA GLY A 490 6.01 -4.82 -19.62
C GLY A 490 5.83 -3.46 -20.30
N TYR A 491 5.55 -3.41 -21.61
CA TYR A 491 5.19 -2.17 -22.30
C TYR A 491 3.76 -1.77 -21.91
N SER A 492 3.45 -0.48 -22.01
CA SER A 492 2.08 0.02 -21.92
C SER A 492 1.74 0.88 -23.12
N ILE A 493 0.45 1.03 -23.39
CA ILE A 493 -0.04 1.87 -24.48
C ILE A 493 -1.04 2.92 -23.98
N HIS A 494 -1.16 4.00 -24.75
CA HIS A 494 -2.21 4.99 -24.58
C HIS A 494 -2.53 5.62 -25.94
N LEU A 495 -3.81 5.79 -26.26
CA LEU A 495 -4.28 6.42 -27.49
C LEU A 495 -4.72 7.86 -27.20
N ALA A 496 -4.17 8.83 -27.93
CA ALA A 496 -4.56 10.23 -27.84
C ALA A 496 -4.15 10.99 -29.11
N ASP A 497 -4.87 12.06 -29.47
CA ASP A 497 -4.45 12.94 -30.57
C ASP A 497 -3.27 13.83 -30.11
N VAL A 498 -2.04 13.35 -30.32
CA VAL A 498 -0.83 14.04 -29.84
C VAL A 498 -0.14 14.85 -30.94
N ILE A 499 -0.54 14.68 -32.20
CA ILE A 499 -0.02 15.45 -33.34
C ILE A 499 -0.98 16.52 -33.87
N GLY A 500 -2.20 16.60 -33.32
CA GLY A 500 -3.20 17.64 -33.58
C GLY A 500 -3.94 17.44 -34.90
N ASP A 501 -4.18 16.20 -35.32
CA ASP A 501 -4.88 15.88 -36.57
C ASP A 501 -6.28 15.24 -36.37
N SER A 502 -6.78 15.28 -35.13
CA SER A 502 -8.07 14.76 -34.70
C SER A 502 -8.24 13.24 -34.79
N HIS A 503 -7.17 12.49 -35.05
CA HIS A 503 -7.17 11.03 -34.96
C HIS A 503 -6.28 10.60 -33.79
N PRO A 504 -6.70 9.65 -32.94
CA PRO A 504 -5.85 9.19 -31.86
C PRO A 504 -4.61 8.45 -32.38
N ASP A 505 -3.44 8.90 -31.94
CA ASP A 505 -2.14 8.26 -32.14
C ASP A 505 -1.81 7.33 -30.98
N LEU A 506 -0.94 6.35 -31.22
CA LEU A 506 -0.53 5.38 -30.22
C LEU A 506 0.81 5.76 -29.58
N LEU A 507 0.76 6.10 -28.30
CA LEU A 507 1.93 6.18 -27.43
C LEU A 507 2.24 4.80 -26.86
N VAL A 508 3.52 4.41 -26.88
CA VAL A 508 3.99 3.14 -26.31
C VAL A 508 5.12 3.41 -25.33
N GLY A 509 4.84 3.22 -24.04
CA GLY A 509 5.83 3.23 -22.97
C GLY A 509 6.55 1.89 -22.90
N LYS A 510 7.89 1.92 -22.95
CA LYS A 510 8.72 0.70 -22.96
C LYS A 510 9.02 0.22 -21.55
N SER A 511 9.24 -1.08 -21.40
CA SER A 511 9.78 -1.66 -20.16
C SER A 511 11.17 -1.13 -19.81
N SER A 512 11.94 -0.67 -20.80
CA SER A 512 13.24 0.01 -20.63
C SER A 512 13.13 1.51 -20.32
N GLY A 513 11.91 2.06 -20.21
CA GLY A 513 11.66 3.45 -19.82
C GLY A 513 11.54 4.47 -20.94
N GLY A 514 11.80 4.09 -22.19
CA GLY A 514 11.62 4.99 -23.35
C GLY A 514 10.16 5.13 -23.80
N LEU A 515 9.86 6.19 -24.55
CA LEU A 515 8.54 6.46 -25.14
C LEU A 515 8.60 6.45 -26.66
N ILE A 516 7.73 5.65 -27.29
CA ILE A 516 7.59 5.57 -28.75
C ILE A 516 6.28 6.24 -29.15
N LEU A 517 6.29 6.97 -30.27
CA LEU A 517 5.09 7.48 -30.91
C LEU A 517 4.86 6.75 -32.23
N TYR A 518 3.66 6.21 -32.40
CA TYR A 518 3.13 5.76 -33.69
C TYR A 518 1.97 6.63 -34.12
N GLU A 519 2.06 7.18 -35.33
CA GLU A 519 1.00 7.96 -35.96
C GLU A 519 -0.09 7.04 -36.49
N ASN A 520 -1.35 7.38 -36.27
CA ASN A 520 -2.47 6.65 -36.87
C ASN A 520 -2.69 7.11 -38.31
N ILE A 521 -2.27 6.28 -39.27
CA ILE A 521 -2.45 6.50 -40.70
C ILE A 521 -3.66 5.73 -41.27
N GLY A 522 -4.47 5.12 -40.39
CA GLY A 522 -5.68 4.38 -40.72
C GLY A 522 -6.89 5.28 -40.98
N GLN A 523 -8.06 4.68 -41.18
CA GLN A 523 -9.33 5.42 -41.36
C GLN A 523 -10.50 4.69 -40.70
N GLY A 524 -11.30 5.44 -39.93
CA GLY A 524 -12.47 4.95 -39.21
C GLY A 524 -12.13 3.70 -38.39
N ARG A 525 -12.97 2.67 -38.49
CA ARG A 525 -12.81 1.38 -37.79
C ARG A 525 -11.66 0.49 -38.30
N ASN A 526 -10.75 1.02 -39.11
CA ASN A 526 -9.52 0.35 -39.55
C ASN A 526 -8.29 1.20 -39.19
N PRO A 527 -8.00 1.41 -37.89
CA PRO A 527 -6.79 2.11 -37.46
C PRO A 527 -5.54 1.34 -37.88
N SER A 528 -4.47 2.07 -38.21
CA SER A 528 -3.20 1.49 -38.64
C SER A 528 -2.07 2.42 -38.24
N PHE A 529 -1.17 1.94 -37.39
CA PHE A 529 -0.14 2.77 -36.79
C PHE A 529 1.22 2.67 -37.49
N GLN A 530 1.84 3.82 -37.80
CA GLN A 530 3.18 3.91 -38.36
C GLN A 530 4.13 4.59 -37.37
N GLN A 531 5.27 3.98 -37.05
CA GLN A 531 6.21 4.56 -36.10
C GLN A 531 6.74 5.91 -36.62
N ARG A 532 6.48 6.98 -35.86
CA ARG A 532 6.91 8.34 -36.15
C ARG A 532 8.15 8.73 -35.37
N SER A 533 8.26 8.28 -34.12
CA SER A 533 9.43 8.52 -33.26
C SER A 533 9.73 7.33 -32.35
N GLN A 534 11.01 7.00 -32.20
CA GLN A 534 11.51 5.98 -31.27
C GLN A 534 11.68 6.51 -29.83
N ASN A 535 11.89 7.83 -29.69
CA ASN A 535 12.16 8.53 -28.43
C ASN A 535 11.34 9.84 -28.45
N TYR A 536 10.02 9.72 -28.36
CA TYR A 536 9.12 10.87 -28.37
C TYR A 536 9.40 11.79 -27.16
N LEU A 537 9.32 13.11 -27.36
CA LEU A 537 9.73 14.13 -26.37
C LEU A 537 11.14 13.98 -25.78
N ASN A 538 12.07 13.35 -26.51
CA ASN A 538 13.41 13.00 -26.02
C ASN A 538 13.41 12.01 -24.83
N ILE A 539 12.30 11.31 -24.59
CA ILE A 539 12.16 10.28 -23.55
C ILE A 539 12.72 8.97 -24.10
N GLY A 540 14.04 8.79 -23.97
CA GLY A 540 14.76 7.56 -24.33
C GLY A 540 14.82 6.54 -23.18
N ASP A 541 15.43 5.38 -23.43
CA ASP A 541 15.59 4.33 -22.41
C ASP A 541 16.36 4.81 -21.17
N ASP A 542 15.84 4.47 -19.99
CA ASP A 542 16.39 4.82 -18.69
C ASP A 542 16.00 3.76 -17.65
N PHE A 543 17.01 3.17 -17.00
CA PHE A 543 16.81 2.14 -15.98
C PHE A 543 15.98 2.64 -14.79
N PHE A 544 16.19 3.89 -14.36
CA PHE A 544 15.45 4.49 -13.24
C PHE A 544 14.02 4.86 -13.59
N ARG A 545 13.63 4.71 -14.85
CA ARG A 545 12.30 5.00 -15.38
C ARG A 545 11.69 3.78 -16.08
N SER A 546 12.13 2.58 -15.69
CA SER A 546 11.69 1.32 -16.28
C SER A 546 10.20 1.07 -16.09
N SER A 547 9.60 0.27 -16.98
CA SER A 547 8.15 0.02 -17.05
C SER A 547 7.32 1.31 -17.16
N LEU A 548 7.70 2.19 -18.08
CA LEU A 548 7.04 3.49 -18.27
C LEU A 548 5.57 3.28 -18.65
N ARG A 549 4.66 3.82 -17.84
CA ARG A 549 3.24 4.01 -18.13
C ARG A 549 3.01 5.43 -18.61
N VAL A 550 2.00 5.62 -19.46
CA VAL A 550 1.69 6.92 -20.06
C VAL A 550 0.18 7.16 -20.10
N ASN A 551 -0.22 8.40 -19.84
CA ASN A 551 -1.58 8.90 -20.03
C ASN A 551 -1.51 10.32 -20.59
N VAL A 552 -2.53 10.72 -21.35
CA VAL A 552 -2.62 12.06 -21.92
C VAL A 552 -3.94 12.69 -21.50
N MET A 553 -3.86 13.81 -20.76
CA MET A 553 -5.02 14.62 -20.43
C MET A 553 -4.57 16.04 -20.05
N ASP A 554 -5.43 17.02 -20.26
CA ASP A 554 -5.29 18.35 -19.69
C ASP A 554 -5.58 18.27 -18.17
N ILE A 555 -4.56 18.43 -17.33
CA ILE A 555 -4.71 18.30 -15.87
C ILE A 555 -4.61 19.63 -15.13
N ASP A 556 -4.24 20.71 -15.81
CA ASP A 556 -4.19 22.07 -15.27
C ASP A 556 -5.27 23.01 -15.88
N ASN A 557 -6.16 22.45 -16.70
CA ASN A 557 -7.29 23.11 -17.35
C ASN A 557 -6.86 24.32 -18.20
N ASP A 558 -5.67 24.25 -18.82
CA ASP A 558 -5.16 25.30 -19.70
C ASP A 558 -5.58 25.11 -21.17
N ASN A 559 -6.39 24.08 -21.45
CA ASN A 559 -6.84 23.61 -22.77
C ASN A 559 -5.72 23.03 -23.63
N GLN A 560 -4.60 22.63 -23.04
CA GLN A 560 -3.54 21.90 -23.69
C GLN A 560 -3.37 20.56 -22.97
N GLN A 561 -3.19 19.50 -23.75
CA GLN A 561 -2.99 18.18 -23.17
C GLN A 561 -1.60 18.07 -22.55
N ASP A 562 -1.54 17.41 -21.39
CA ASP A 562 -0.29 17.06 -20.74
C ASP A 562 0.00 15.57 -20.92
N LEU A 563 1.27 15.20 -20.90
CA LEU A 563 1.67 13.80 -20.80
C LEU A 563 1.99 13.47 -19.35
N ILE A 564 1.24 12.56 -18.77
CA ILE A 564 1.49 11.99 -17.46
C ILE A 564 2.22 10.67 -17.66
N THR A 565 3.27 10.45 -16.89
CA THR A 565 3.98 9.17 -16.88
C THR A 565 4.14 8.63 -15.47
N SER A 566 4.04 7.31 -15.30
CA SER A 566 4.52 6.61 -14.10
C SER A 566 5.54 5.55 -14.47
N ASP A 567 6.31 5.08 -13.52
CA ASP A 567 7.31 4.03 -13.73
C ASP A 567 7.26 2.96 -12.63
N PHE A 568 8.08 1.92 -12.75
CA PHE A 568 8.15 0.82 -11.79
C PHE A 568 8.38 1.29 -10.35
N SER A 569 9.16 2.37 -10.16
CA SER A 569 9.45 2.92 -8.83
C SER A 569 8.28 3.67 -8.22
N GLY A 570 7.22 3.96 -8.97
CA GLY A 570 6.06 4.70 -8.47
C GLY A 570 6.13 6.21 -8.69
N ASN A 571 7.22 6.71 -9.26
CA ASN A 571 7.36 8.13 -9.55
C ASN A 571 6.39 8.54 -10.67
N ILE A 572 5.55 9.52 -10.39
CA ILE A 572 4.66 10.15 -11.36
C ILE A 572 5.30 11.47 -11.82
N ARG A 573 5.36 11.68 -13.14
CA ARG A 573 5.92 12.88 -13.77
C ARG A 573 4.94 13.45 -14.78
N VAL A 574 4.80 14.77 -14.78
CA VAL A 574 3.96 15.49 -15.73
C VAL A 574 4.84 16.24 -16.71
N PHE A 575 4.63 16.05 -18.00
CA PHE A 575 5.20 16.82 -19.08
C PHE A 575 4.13 17.79 -19.59
N PRO A 576 4.10 19.04 -19.09
CA PRO A 576 3.06 19.99 -19.42
C PRO A 576 3.08 20.34 -20.91
N ASN A 577 1.95 20.65 -21.52
CA ASN A 577 1.89 21.12 -22.91
C ASN A 577 2.53 20.14 -23.91
N LEU A 578 2.00 18.92 -23.99
CA LEU A 578 2.53 17.78 -24.78
C LEU A 578 3.00 18.16 -26.18
N GLN A 579 2.26 19.02 -26.90
CA GLN A 579 2.61 19.42 -28.26
C GLN A 579 3.84 20.35 -28.35
N ASN A 580 4.13 21.10 -27.28
CA ASN A 580 5.18 22.15 -27.25
C ASN A 580 6.32 21.85 -26.25
N ASN A 581 6.18 20.82 -25.41
CA ASN A 581 7.19 20.45 -24.43
C ASN A 581 8.47 19.91 -25.10
N THR A 582 9.62 20.14 -24.47
CA THR A 582 10.93 19.65 -24.93
C THR A 582 11.55 18.57 -24.02
N GLY A 583 10.75 17.98 -23.13
CA GLY A 583 11.15 16.92 -22.20
C GLY A 583 11.41 17.40 -20.76
N GLN A 584 10.83 18.53 -20.35
CA GLN A 584 10.83 18.96 -18.95
C GLN A 584 9.63 18.36 -18.23
N PHE A 585 9.85 17.89 -17.00
CA PHE A 585 8.78 17.34 -16.17
C PHE A 585 8.73 18.02 -14.82
N ASP A 586 7.51 18.09 -14.28
CA ASP A 586 7.23 18.48 -12.91
C ASP A 586 6.86 17.27 -12.05
N THR A 587 6.98 17.43 -10.73
CA THR A 587 6.63 16.43 -9.73
C THR A 587 5.30 16.75 -9.08
N LEU A 588 4.61 15.70 -8.64
CA LEU A 588 3.37 15.82 -7.87
C LEU A 588 3.69 15.96 -6.38
N TYR A 589 2.92 16.80 -5.72
CA TYR A 589 2.93 16.97 -4.27
C TYR A 589 1.57 16.61 -3.72
N SER A 590 1.53 16.12 -2.49
CA SER A 590 0.27 15.83 -1.83
C SER A 590 0.21 16.46 -0.45
N TYR A 591 -0.99 16.95 -0.11
CA TYR A 591 -1.28 17.58 1.17
C TYR A 591 -1.31 16.53 2.26
N ASN A 592 -0.61 16.81 3.35
CA ASN A 592 -0.72 16.04 4.57
C ASN A 592 -1.34 16.92 5.65
N GLU A 593 -2.48 16.48 6.20
CA GLU A 593 -3.24 17.26 7.17
C GLU A 593 -2.54 17.39 8.54
N LEU A 594 -1.69 16.44 8.92
CA LEU A 594 -0.98 16.46 10.20
C LEU A 594 0.10 17.54 10.23
N ILE A 595 0.80 17.77 9.12
CA ILE A 595 1.79 18.87 8.99
C ILE A 595 1.23 20.14 8.33
N GLN A 596 -0.04 20.09 7.89
CA GLN A 596 -0.73 21.16 7.17
C GLN A 596 0.07 21.71 5.97
N ASN A 597 0.74 20.84 5.22
CA ASN A 597 1.61 21.24 4.12
C ASN A 597 1.59 20.22 2.98
N PHE A 598 2.01 20.68 1.80
CA PHE A 598 2.29 19.82 0.66
C PHE A 598 3.71 19.28 0.74
N ASP A 599 3.87 17.98 0.53
CA ASP A 599 5.17 17.33 0.41
C ASP A 599 5.19 16.34 -0.76
N GLN A 600 6.39 15.96 -1.18
CA GLN A 600 6.55 14.89 -2.15
C GLN A 600 6.19 13.56 -1.49
N ILE A 601 5.21 12.85 -2.06
CA ILE A 601 4.76 11.57 -1.53
C ILE A 601 5.26 10.41 -2.39
N PHE A 602 5.64 9.33 -1.71
CA PHE A 602 5.83 8.04 -2.35
C PHE A 602 4.47 7.35 -2.51
N PHE A 603 3.96 7.31 -3.74
CA PHE A 603 2.63 6.72 -4.02
C PHE A 603 2.61 5.18 -3.99
N GLY A 604 3.75 4.52 -3.79
CA GLY A 604 3.91 3.08 -4.01
C GLY A 604 4.43 2.76 -5.41
N LYS A 605 5.05 1.58 -5.56
CA LYS A 605 5.57 1.04 -6.82
C LYS A 605 4.44 0.60 -7.73
N ARG A 606 4.67 0.64 -9.05
CA ARG A 606 3.82 0.02 -10.08
C ARG A 606 2.34 0.50 -10.07
N ASN A 607 2.11 1.78 -9.83
CA ASN A 607 0.78 2.37 -9.95
C ASN A 607 0.38 2.63 -11.41
N ASN A 608 -0.92 2.50 -11.67
CA ASN A 608 -1.62 2.87 -12.90
C ASN A 608 -2.42 4.16 -12.65
N PRO A 609 -1.83 5.35 -12.83
CA PRO A 609 -2.53 6.60 -12.61
C PRO A 609 -3.53 6.87 -13.73
N VAL A 610 -4.71 7.36 -13.37
CA VAL A 610 -5.70 7.92 -14.28
C VAL A 610 -6.16 9.25 -13.71
N PHE A 611 -6.41 10.20 -14.60
CA PHE A 611 -7.05 11.45 -14.25
C PHE A 611 -8.48 11.40 -14.77
N ALA A 612 -9.45 11.81 -13.96
CA ALA A 612 -10.86 11.84 -14.38
C ALA A 612 -11.63 12.96 -13.66
N PRO A 613 -12.53 13.69 -14.35
CA PRO A 613 -13.40 14.69 -13.73
C PRO A 613 -14.62 14.02 -13.08
N ILE A 614 -14.38 13.23 -12.03
CA ILE A 614 -15.45 12.54 -11.28
C ILE A 614 -16.21 13.46 -10.32
N PHE A 615 -15.66 14.66 -10.08
CA PHE A 615 -16.34 15.75 -9.38
C PHE A 615 -16.57 16.90 -10.37
N ASN A 616 -17.56 17.75 -10.09
CA ASN A 616 -17.84 18.98 -10.81
C ASN A 616 -16.86 20.11 -10.41
N ASP A 617 -15.57 19.77 -10.45
CA ASP A 617 -14.42 20.61 -10.16
C ASP A 617 -13.81 21.10 -11.49
N ASP A 618 -13.12 22.23 -11.48
CA ASP A 618 -12.37 22.80 -12.59
C ASP A 618 -11.15 21.93 -12.98
N TYR A 619 -10.75 20.97 -12.14
CA TYR A 619 -9.54 20.16 -12.33
C TYR A 619 -9.83 18.67 -12.12
N PRO A 620 -9.24 17.77 -12.93
CA PRO A 620 -9.49 16.34 -12.79
C PRO A 620 -8.88 15.77 -11.51
N THR A 621 -9.55 14.75 -10.97
CA THR A 621 -9.08 13.96 -9.83
C THR A 621 -8.00 12.98 -10.29
N LEU A 622 -7.00 12.75 -9.44
CA LEU A 622 -6.02 11.67 -9.62
C LEU A 622 -6.54 10.40 -8.95
N ILE A 623 -6.72 9.34 -9.72
CA ILE A 623 -7.04 8.01 -9.24
C ILE A 623 -5.85 7.10 -9.52
N LEU A 624 -5.35 6.40 -8.51
CA LEU A 624 -4.27 5.44 -8.67
C LEU A 624 -4.82 4.03 -8.58
N GLY A 625 -4.73 3.26 -9.67
CA GLY A 625 -4.83 1.81 -9.61
C GLY A 625 -3.55 1.22 -9.07
N THR A 626 -3.63 0.46 -7.98
CA THR A 626 -2.45 -0.09 -7.32
C THR A 626 -2.11 -1.48 -7.86
N VAL A 627 -0.84 -1.86 -7.72
CA VAL A 627 -0.43 -3.26 -7.97
C VAL A 627 -1.09 -4.25 -7.03
N SER A 628 -1.60 -3.77 -5.89
CA SER A 628 -2.25 -4.54 -4.83
C SER A 628 -3.76 -4.67 -5.00
N GLY A 629 -4.27 -4.40 -6.22
CA GLY A 629 -5.65 -4.70 -6.59
C GLY A 629 -6.68 -3.65 -6.20
N GLY A 630 -6.30 -2.61 -5.46
CA GLY A 630 -7.20 -1.54 -5.04
C GLY A 630 -6.96 -0.19 -5.73
N LEU A 631 -7.73 0.82 -5.30
CA LEU A 631 -7.65 2.18 -5.81
C LEU A 631 -7.32 3.18 -4.70
N ARG A 632 -6.72 4.31 -5.05
CA ARG A 632 -6.56 5.49 -4.18
C ARG A 632 -7.04 6.73 -4.92
N VAL A 633 -7.67 7.66 -4.21
CA VAL A 633 -8.25 8.88 -4.79
C VAL A 633 -7.58 10.12 -4.21
N PHE A 634 -7.25 11.07 -5.07
CA PHE A 634 -6.71 12.36 -4.66
C PHE A 634 -7.36 13.50 -5.46
N ARG A 635 -7.95 14.46 -4.75
CA ARG A 635 -8.53 15.66 -5.37
C ARG A 635 -7.45 16.66 -5.71
N ASN A 636 -7.58 17.33 -6.85
CA ASN A 636 -6.66 18.39 -7.23
C ASN A 636 -6.90 19.63 -6.34
N ASN A 637 -5.83 20.17 -5.78
CA ASN A 637 -5.90 21.30 -4.86
C ASN A 637 -6.14 22.65 -5.55
N ALA A 638 -6.11 22.75 -6.89
CA ALA A 638 -6.19 24.05 -7.56
C ALA A 638 -7.53 24.80 -7.33
N GLU A 639 -8.55 24.15 -6.76
CA GLU A 639 -9.77 24.79 -6.25
C GLU A 639 -9.73 25.21 -4.77
N TYR A 640 -8.83 24.61 -4.00
CA TYR A 640 -8.59 24.97 -2.62
C TYR A 640 -7.48 26.02 -2.62
N GLU A 641 -7.87 27.30 -2.53
CA GLU A 641 -6.99 28.28 -1.90
C GLU A 641 -6.70 27.77 -0.49
N VAL A 642 -5.70 26.90 -0.34
CA VAL A 642 -5.02 26.70 0.93
C VAL A 642 -4.30 28.02 1.14
N GLU A 643 -5.05 29.01 1.64
CA GLU A 643 -4.46 30.22 2.16
C GLU A 643 -3.35 29.75 3.10
N SER A 644 -2.12 30.17 2.84
CA SER A 644 -0.98 29.95 3.72
C SER A 644 -1.10 30.72 5.05
N GLY A 645 -2.32 30.99 5.50
CA GLY A 645 -2.65 31.49 6.81
C GLY A 645 -3.59 30.51 7.48
N GLU A 646 -3.09 29.79 8.49
CA GLU A 646 -3.84 29.05 9.53
C GLU A 646 -5.36 29.01 9.29
N GLU A 647 -5.83 28.20 8.34
CA GLU A 647 -7.26 28.01 8.18
C GLU A 647 -7.72 27.25 9.41
N LEU A 648 -8.51 27.90 10.25
CA LEU A 648 -8.92 27.33 11.51
C LEU A 648 -10.00 26.28 11.26
N VAL A 649 -9.63 25.02 11.39
CA VAL A 649 -10.54 23.89 11.32
C VAL A 649 -11.24 23.77 12.66
N PHE A 650 -12.57 23.76 12.63
CA PHE A 650 -13.41 23.40 13.76
C PHE A 650 -14.65 22.68 13.23
N GLN A 651 -14.75 21.38 13.45
CA GLN A 651 -15.92 20.58 13.13
C GLN A 651 -16.40 19.85 14.38
N ILE A 652 -17.68 19.48 14.40
CA ILE A 652 -18.30 18.73 15.48
C ILE A 652 -19.11 17.57 14.89
N TYR A 653 -19.01 16.39 15.49
CA TYR A 653 -19.73 15.20 15.04
C TYR A 653 -19.92 14.19 16.20
N PRO A 654 -20.85 13.23 16.09
CA PRO A 654 -21.96 13.23 15.15
C PRO A 654 -22.93 14.39 15.44
N ASN A 655 -23.62 14.85 14.41
CA ASN A 655 -24.62 15.92 14.51
C ASN A 655 -25.75 15.69 13.47
N PRO A 656 -26.93 15.20 13.86
CA PRO A 656 -27.42 15.09 15.25
C PRO A 656 -26.64 14.10 16.13
N ASN A 657 -26.51 14.43 17.42
CA ASN A 657 -25.72 13.67 18.37
C ASN A 657 -26.64 12.78 19.23
N GLU A 658 -26.71 11.50 18.89
CA GLU A 658 -27.61 10.53 19.53
C GLU A 658 -26.98 9.85 20.77
N ASN A 659 -25.64 9.74 20.79
CA ASN A 659 -24.91 8.95 21.78
C ASN A 659 -24.32 9.76 22.94
N ASN A 660 -24.63 11.06 23.02
CA ASN A 660 -24.13 11.99 24.04
C ASN A 660 -22.60 12.16 24.08
N LEU A 661 -21.89 11.74 23.04
CA LEU A 661 -20.45 11.92 22.88
C LEU A 661 -20.21 12.83 21.67
N LEU A 662 -19.66 14.02 21.94
CA LEU A 662 -19.39 15.03 20.92
C LEU A 662 -17.91 15.04 20.56
N PHE A 663 -17.58 14.51 19.40
CA PHE A 663 -16.24 14.57 18.82
C PHE A 663 -16.02 15.91 18.14
N ILE A 664 -14.76 16.32 18.14
CA ILE A 664 -14.32 17.59 17.58
C ILE A 664 -13.20 17.31 16.60
N LYS A 665 -13.16 18.01 15.47
CA LYS A 665 -11.96 18.09 14.64
C LYS A 665 -11.47 19.53 14.69
N ALA A 666 -10.28 19.73 15.25
CA ALA A 666 -9.65 21.04 15.32
C ALA A 666 -8.16 20.93 15.01
N ASN A 667 -7.63 21.86 14.22
CA ASN A 667 -6.23 21.84 13.78
C ASN A 667 -5.30 22.70 14.66
N GLN A 668 -5.81 23.22 15.78
CA GLN A 668 -5.09 23.98 16.80
C GLN A 668 -5.72 23.72 18.16
N ASP A 669 -4.99 24.04 19.21
CA ASP A 669 -5.54 24.04 20.57
C ASP A 669 -6.68 25.07 20.67
N ILE A 670 -7.82 24.60 21.18
CA ILE A 670 -9.03 25.41 21.32
C ILE A 670 -9.64 25.26 22.71
N SER A 671 -10.31 26.32 23.16
CA SER A 671 -11.18 26.29 24.34
C SER A 671 -12.64 26.34 23.90
N ILE A 672 -13.44 25.35 24.31
CA ILE A 672 -14.80 25.13 23.83
C ILE A 672 -15.83 25.56 24.87
N SER A 673 -16.96 26.07 24.38
CA SER A 673 -18.16 26.33 25.16
C SER A 673 -19.42 25.94 24.41
N ILE A 674 -20.44 25.45 25.12
CA ILE A 674 -21.73 25.06 24.55
C ILE A 674 -22.81 25.92 25.21
N ALA A 675 -23.63 26.57 24.39
CA ALA A 675 -24.72 27.42 24.84
C ALA A 675 -26.05 27.10 24.14
N THR A 676 -27.16 27.41 24.80
CA THR A 676 -28.49 27.39 24.18
C THR A 676 -28.63 28.53 23.15
N LEU A 677 -29.63 28.45 22.27
CA LEU A 677 -29.94 29.52 21.31
C LEU A 677 -30.23 30.91 21.93
N ASN A 678 -30.62 30.94 23.21
CA ASN A 678 -30.85 32.19 23.93
C ASN A 678 -29.56 32.76 24.56
N GLY A 679 -28.40 32.16 24.30
CA GLY A 679 -27.10 32.58 24.79
C GLY A 679 -26.79 32.13 26.23
N GLN A 680 -27.60 31.24 26.82
CA GLN A 680 -27.27 30.63 28.12
C GLN A 680 -26.22 29.54 27.92
N THR A 681 -25.01 29.76 28.42
CA THR A 681 -23.93 28.77 28.45
C THR A 681 -24.28 27.61 29.39
N ILE A 682 -24.11 26.38 28.90
CA ILE A 682 -24.31 25.12 29.63
C ILE A 682 -22.97 24.50 29.98
N LEU A 683 -22.02 24.49 29.02
CA LEU A 683 -20.65 24.03 29.20
C LEU A 683 -19.66 25.13 28.77
N SER A 684 -18.50 25.22 29.43
CA SER A 684 -17.49 26.25 29.14
C SER A 684 -16.10 25.82 29.58
N ASN A 685 -15.07 26.35 28.91
CA ASN A 685 -13.65 26.12 29.19
C ASN A 685 -13.26 24.65 29.10
N LEU A 686 -13.80 23.96 28.09
CA LEU A 686 -13.35 22.62 27.74
C LEU A 686 -12.14 22.79 26.82
N GLU A 687 -10.96 22.48 27.32
CA GLU A 687 -9.74 22.55 26.51
C GLU A 687 -9.66 21.32 25.60
N TYR A 688 -9.24 21.56 24.37
CA TYR A 688 -9.08 20.52 23.36
C TYR A 688 -7.77 20.75 22.62
N SER A 689 -6.91 19.75 22.64
CA SER A 689 -5.63 19.80 21.93
C SER A 689 -5.82 19.65 20.43
N ALA A 690 -5.00 20.38 19.66
CA ALA A 690 -4.94 20.25 18.22
C ALA A 690 -4.86 18.77 17.81
N PHE A 691 -5.70 18.35 16.85
CA PHE A 691 -5.76 16.99 16.33
C PHE A 691 -6.02 15.90 17.38
N GLY A 692 -6.52 16.29 18.56
CA GLY A 692 -7.05 15.31 19.51
C GLY A 692 -8.16 14.48 18.87
N ARG A 693 -8.52 13.37 19.51
CA ARG A 693 -9.70 12.56 19.18
C ARG A 693 -10.61 12.35 20.40
N GLU A 694 -10.37 13.10 21.49
CA GLU A 694 -11.15 12.98 22.73
C GLU A 694 -12.62 13.44 22.53
N ALA A 695 -13.57 12.55 22.85
CA ALA A 695 -14.97 12.90 22.86
C ALA A 695 -15.34 13.74 24.09
N ILE A 696 -16.15 14.78 23.89
CA ILE A 696 -16.75 15.55 24.98
C ILE A 696 -18.07 14.88 25.39
N ASP A 697 -18.17 14.45 26.64
CA ASP A 697 -19.43 13.98 27.22
C ASP A 697 -20.44 15.13 27.35
N VAL A 698 -21.48 15.07 26.53
CA VAL A 698 -22.59 16.02 26.49
C VAL A 698 -23.90 15.44 27.05
N SER A 699 -23.85 14.36 27.82
CA SER A 699 -25.02 13.69 28.44
C SER A 699 -25.89 14.58 29.33
N GLN A 700 -25.35 15.71 29.76
CA GLN A 700 -26.08 16.73 30.52
C GLN A 700 -26.98 17.64 29.67
N LEU A 701 -26.83 17.62 28.34
CA LEU A 701 -27.69 18.38 27.42
C LEU A 701 -29.04 17.66 27.27
N GLN A 702 -30.11 18.43 27.20
CA GLN A 702 -31.45 17.90 26.90
C GLN A 702 -31.72 17.95 25.41
N SER A 703 -32.67 17.17 24.90
CA SER A 703 -33.13 17.25 23.51
C SER A 703 -33.42 18.69 23.11
N GLY A 704 -32.75 19.17 22.06
CA GLY A 704 -32.76 20.58 21.70
C GLY A 704 -31.62 21.01 20.78
N LEU A 705 -31.57 22.33 20.53
CA LEU A 705 -30.57 22.94 19.68
C LEU A 705 -29.59 23.81 20.48
N TYR A 706 -28.31 23.60 20.23
CA TYR A 706 -27.19 24.25 20.91
C TYR A 706 -26.21 24.88 19.91
N ILE A 707 -25.43 25.83 20.41
CA ILE A 707 -24.29 26.44 19.71
C ILE A 707 -23.02 26.03 20.45
N VAL A 708 -22.12 25.35 19.75
CA VAL A 708 -20.77 25.03 20.22
C VAL A 708 -19.85 26.11 19.67
N SER A 709 -19.07 26.75 20.54
CA SER A 709 -18.13 27.81 20.18
C SER A 709 -16.71 27.38 20.57
N ALA A 710 -15.76 27.52 19.66
CA ALA A 710 -14.35 27.23 19.86
C ALA A 710 -13.53 28.53 19.77
N LEU A 711 -12.85 28.85 20.86
CA LEU A 711 -11.90 29.96 20.95
C LEU A 711 -10.48 29.43 20.70
N PHE A 712 -9.87 29.89 19.63
CA PHE A 712 -8.51 29.53 19.24
C PHE A 712 -7.47 30.37 19.98
N ALA A 713 -6.24 29.86 20.11
CA ALA A 713 -5.13 30.57 20.74
C ALA A 713 -4.83 31.94 20.09
N ASN A 714 -5.08 32.08 18.78
CA ASN A 714 -4.94 33.34 18.05
C ASN A 714 -6.10 34.34 18.29
N GLY A 715 -7.06 34.00 19.16
CA GLY A 715 -8.19 34.84 19.58
C GLY A 715 -9.39 34.84 18.63
N LYS A 716 -9.33 34.08 17.52
CA LYS A 716 -10.50 33.86 16.65
C LYS A 716 -11.49 32.89 17.32
N ASN A 717 -12.77 33.08 17.04
CA ASN A 717 -13.84 32.25 17.57
C ASN A 717 -14.68 31.68 16.42
N ILE A 718 -14.86 30.36 16.36
CA ILE A 718 -15.70 29.66 15.38
C ILE A 718 -16.85 28.99 16.09
N THR A 719 -18.04 29.01 15.48
CA THR A 719 -19.23 28.36 16.04
C THR A 719 -19.79 27.29 15.11
N ARG A 720 -20.40 26.27 15.72
CA ARG A 720 -21.12 25.19 15.06
C ARG A 720 -22.45 24.93 15.76
N LYS A 721 -23.43 24.49 14.99
CA LYS A 721 -24.77 24.13 15.47
C LYS A 721 -24.76 22.67 15.91
N LEU A 722 -25.19 22.36 17.12
CA LEU A 722 -25.34 21.00 17.64
C LEU A 722 -26.82 20.67 17.86
N VAL A 723 -27.28 19.53 17.35
CA VAL A 723 -28.62 18.99 17.55
C VAL A 723 -28.53 17.78 18.50
N ILE A 724 -29.26 17.83 19.62
CA ILE A 724 -29.49 16.68 20.50
C ILE A 724 -30.94 16.21 20.23
N PRO A 725 -31.16 15.00 19.67
CA PRO A 725 -32.50 14.50 19.31
C PRO A 725 -33.49 14.39 20.47
#